data_AF-A0A8C2J4K9-F1
#
_entry.id   AF-A0A8C2J4K9-F1
#
_cell.length_a   1.000
_cell.length_b   1.000
_cell.length_c   1.000
_cell.angle_alpha   90.00
_cell.angle_beta   90.00
_cell.angle_gamma   90.00
#
_symmetry.space_group_name_H-M   'P 1'
#
loop_
_entity.id
_entity.type
_entity.pdbx_description
1 polymer ?
#
loop_
_entity_poly.entity_id
_entity_poly.type
_entity_poly.pdbx_seq_one_letter_code
_entity_poly.pdbx_strand_id
1 'polypeptide(L)'
;ISQSLSEHSVFASNWVLLNQIMCGCSFDDGPAQCDYQQDPYDDFDWTHVSAQEVPYLHSDLPQGSYMMVDTSQHDYGEKARLQLPVMKENDTHCIDFNYLLYCPDGSSPGTLNILVKVNKGPLANPIWNVTSCTGKGWMKAELAVSTFWPNEYQVIFEAEVTNGRRGFIAIDDIQVLSYPCDKSPHFLRLGDVEVNAGLNATFQCIATVRDAVNNKLWLQRRNGEDIPVAEKKNINHRKFAASFRLREVSSQDQDLYRCVTQSERGSGVSNFAGLIVREPPRPIAPPQLLGVGPTYLLIQLNANSIFGDGPIILKEVEYRMTSGSWTETHAVNSPNYKLWHLDPDTEYEIRVLLTRPGEGGTGQPGPALITRTKCAEPMRTPKRLKIAETQARFIAVDWESLGYNITRCHTFNVTICYHYHKTNQSKADCLEMDPKAPRHVVGNLPPNTNVSLKMILTNPEGRKESDETIIQTEEDVPGPVPKEFVKATPSEDKISLQWKEPLEPNGIITQYEISYSSVHSFDPSVPLLRPPVLVSLPWNTSRHNFTQLHSGTTYQFLIRASTSKGYGPPTTLNVTTNISAPTLEEYDGSEASLNETATTITVLLKPAQAKGAPISTYQIVVREINPHRARREAGGGECYREPVSYQNAASAGLPYYFAAELLPRNLPEPLPFTVGDNKTYHGYWNAPLAPRKNYNIYFQAVSSVEKVSRRQMNKHTQVFQNHNLH
;
A
#
# COMPACT_ATOMS: atom_id res chain seq x y z
N ILE A 1 81.54 -27.19 -32.97
CA ILE A 1 80.26 -27.56 -33.63
C ILE A 1 79.62 -26.24 -34.10
N SER A 2 80.15 -25.47 -35.06
CA SER A 2 80.51 -25.75 -36.46
C SER A 2 79.37 -26.38 -37.25
N GLN A 3 78.38 -25.56 -37.62
CA GLN A 3 77.64 -25.59 -38.90
C GLN A 3 76.46 -24.60 -38.84
N SER A 4 76.51 -23.53 -39.64
CA SER A 4 75.36 -22.79 -40.23
C SER A 4 75.75 -21.39 -40.74
N LEU A 5 76.91 -21.27 -41.41
CA LEU A 5 77.29 -20.06 -42.15
C LEU A 5 77.63 -20.44 -43.59
N SER A 6 76.61 -20.74 -44.40
CA SER A 6 76.78 -20.93 -45.85
C SER A 6 75.48 -20.87 -46.67
N GLU A 7 74.56 -19.93 -46.38
CA GLU A 7 73.40 -19.69 -47.26
C GLU A 7 73.08 -18.21 -47.54
N HIS A 8 73.96 -17.26 -47.16
CA HIS A 8 73.72 -15.82 -47.36
C HIS A 8 74.47 -15.17 -48.54
N SER A 9 75.07 -15.94 -49.45
CA SER A 9 75.87 -15.37 -50.56
C SER A 9 75.38 -15.72 -51.98
N VAL A 10 74.20 -16.33 -52.15
CA VAL A 10 73.66 -16.67 -53.49
C VAL A 10 72.48 -15.78 -53.92
N PHE A 11 71.88 -15.01 -53.00
CA PHE A 11 70.78 -14.09 -53.35
C PHE A 11 71.20 -12.65 -53.65
N ALA A 12 72.47 -12.27 -53.44
CA ALA A 12 72.93 -10.89 -53.64
C ALA A 12 73.51 -10.61 -55.05
N SER A 13 73.65 -11.63 -55.89
CA SER A 13 74.38 -11.51 -57.17
C SER A 13 73.50 -11.55 -58.42
N ASN A 14 72.17 -11.76 -58.27
CA ASN A 14 71.19 -11.72 -59.36
C ASN A 14 70.24 -10.51 -59.31
N TRP A 15 70.39 -9.61 -58.32
CA TRP A 15 69.56 -8.41 -58.18
C TRP A 15 70.12 -7.17 -58.88
N VAL A 16 71.32 -7.27 -59.48
CA VAL A 16 72.01 -6.14 -60.14
C VAL A 16 71.87 -6.19 -61.68
N LEU A 17 71.11 -7.15 -62.23
CA LEU A 17 70.95 -7.32 -63.69
C LEU A 17 69.48 -7.33 -64.20
N LEU A 18 68.53 -6.80 -63.41
CA LEU A 18 67.12 -6.71 -63.82
C LEU A 18 66.46 -5.33 -63.60
N ASN A 19 67.25 -4.29 -63.30
CA ASN A 19 66.73 -2.92 -63.07
C ASN A 19 67.22 -1.93 -64.11
N GLN A 20 66.94 -2.22 -65.38
CA GLN A 20 66.99 -1.22 -66.46
C GLN A 20 65.97 -1.48 -67.56
N ILE A 21 64.77 -1.99 -67.20
CA ILE A 21 63.59 -1.64 -67.99
C ILE A 21 63.16 -0.29 -67.43
N MET A 22 63.56 0.79 -68.11
CA MET A 22 62.79 2.03 -68.03
C MET A 22 61.37 1.63 -68.40
N CYS A 23 60.48 1.56 -67.42
CA CYS A 23 59.10 1.12 -67.60
C CYS A 23 58.30 2.26 -68.24
N GLY A 24 58.75 2.67 -69.42
CA GLY A 24 58.13 3.71 -70.23
C GLY A 24 58.06 3.30 -71.68
N CYS A 25 57.05 3.77 -72.39
CA CYS A 25 56.73 3.42 -73.76
C CYS A 25 56.65 4.68 -74.61
N SER A 26 57.62 4.86 -75.52
CA SER A 26 57.58 5.88 -76.59
C SER A 26 56.93 5.36 -77.88
N PHE A 27 56.48 4.09 -77.88
CA PHE A 27 55.86 3.42 -79.02
C PHE A 27 56.71 3.30 -80.30
N ASP A 28 57.99 3.69 -80.31
CA ASP A 28 58.85 3.63 -81.50
C ASP A 28 59.08 2.20 -82.02
N ASP A 29 59.24 1.25 -81.09
CA ASP A 29 59.43 -0.18 -81.38
C ASP A 29 58.09 -0.97 -81.34
N GLY A 30 56.95 -0.26 -81.30
CA GLY A 30 55.60 -0.82 -81.21
C GLY A 30 55.11 -1.13 -79.79
N PRO A 31 53.80 -1.39 -79.60
CA PRO A 31 53.19 -1.53 -78.28
C PRO A 31 53.58 -2.83 -77.54
N ALA A 32 53.98 -3.87 -78.27
CA ALA A 32 54.33 -5.18 -77.70
C ALA A 32 55.61 -5.14 -76.83
N GLN A 33 56.55 -4.24 -77.14
CA GLN A 33 57.81 -4.09 -76.40
C GLN A 33 57.59 -3.51 -74.98
N CYS A 34 56.43 -2.90 -74.75
CA CYS A 34 56.06 -2.26 -73.50
C CYS A 34 55.19 -3.14 -72.59
N ASP A 35 54.84 -4.36 -73.03
CA ASP A 35 53.87 -5.27 -72.38
C ASP A 35 52.45 -4.68 -72.22
N TYR A 36 52.03 -3.80 -73.14
CA TYR A 36 50.69 -3.18 -73.09
C TYR A 36 49.67 -4.09 -73.78
N GLN A 37 48.46 -4.13 -73.22
CA GLN A 37 47.40 -5.05 -73.67
C GLN A 37 46.13 -4.28 -74.00
N GLN A 38 45.50 -4.59 -75.14
CA GLN A 38 44.14 -4.12 -75.43
C GLN A 38 43.14 -4.92 -74.57
N ASP A 39 42.03 -4.30 -74.16
CA ASP A 39 40.98 -4.96 -73.39
C ASP A 39 40.05 -5.75 -74.33
N PRO A 40 40.01 -7.09 -74.31
CA PRO A 40 39.15 -7.85 -75.23
C PRO A 40 37.64 -7.72 -74.97
N TYR A 41 37.26 -6.93 -73.96
CA TYR A 41 35.86 -6.70 -73.53
C TYR A 41 35.38 -5.27 -73.80
N ASP A 42 36.17 -4.45 -74.50
CA ASP A 42 35.74 -3.13 -74.98
C ASP A 42 35.08 -3.24 -76.38
N ASP A 43 34.77 -2.11 -77.01
CA ASP A 43 34.04 -2.07 -78.28
C ASP A 43 34.99 -2.10 -79.50
N PHE A 44 36.19 -1.53 -79.36
CA PHE A 44 37.23 -1.49 -80.40
C PHE A 44 38.63 -1.21 -79.83
N ASP A 45 39.68 -1.46 -80.62
CA ASP A 45 41.08 -1.36 -80.17
C ASP A 45 41.74 -0.01 -80.46
N TRP A 46 42.73 0.37 -79.64
CA TRP A 46 43.66 1.47 -79.97
C TRP A 46 44.57 1.10 -81.15
N THR A 47 44.80 2.05 -82.06
CA THR A 47 45.66 1.86 -83.24
C THR A 47 47.06 2.42 -82.99
N HIS A 48 48.10 1.65 -83.28
CA HIS A 48 49.48 2.13 -83.26
C HIS A 48 49.80 2.86 -84.57
N VAL A 49 50.34 4.07 -84.47
CA VAL A 49 50.86 4.85 -85.59
C VAL A 49 52.38 4.87 -85.49
N SER A 50 53.08 4.48 -86.55
CA SER A 50 54.55 4.48 -86.59
C SER A 50 55.09 5.67 -87.38
N ALA A 51 56.15 6.29 -86.87
CA ALA A 51 56.91 7.32 -87.58
C ALA A 51 57.54 6.82 -88.92
N GLN A 52 57.61 5.51 -89.14
CA GLN A 52 58.26 4.90 -90.31
C GLN A 52 57.33 4.73 -91.53
N GLU A 53 56.00 4.82 -91.35
CA GLU A 53 54.98 4.65 -92.41
C GLU A 53 54.57 5.99 -93.07
N VAL A 54 55.56 6.83 -93.38
CA VAL A 54 55.40 8.25 -93.75
C VAL A 54 54.58 8.58 -95.03
N PRO A 55 54.38 7.76 -96.09
CA PRO A 55 53.86 8.32 -97.34
C PRO A 55 52.36 8.66 -97.37
N TYR A 56 51.55 8.26 -96.37
CA TYR A 56 50.08 8.36 -96.42
C TYR A 56 49.40 8.96 -95.18
N LEU A 57 50.11 9.67 -94.30
CA LEU A 57 49.45 10.34 -93.17
C LEU A 57 48.84 11.69 -93.58
N HIS A 58 47.58 11.90 -93.20
CA HIS A 58 46.85 13.17 -93.36
C HIS A 58 47.62 14.31 -92.66
N SER A 59 47.64 15.53 -93.24
CA SER A 59 48.41 16.68 -92.71
C SER A 59 48.02 17.15 -91.30
N ASP A 60 46.96 16.57 -90.74
CA ASP A 60 46.39 16.89 -89.45
C ASP A 60 46.82 15.92 -88.34
N LEU A 61 47.52 14.84 -88.68
CA LEU A 61 48.09 13.89 -87.71
C LEU A 61 49.46 14.38 -87.21
N PRO A 62 49.78 14.21 -85.91
CA PRO A 62 51.09 14.53 -85.39
C PRO A 62 52.15 13.59 -85.99
N GLN A 63 53.39 14.10 -86.11
CA GLN A 63 54.55 13.30 -86.50
C GLN A 63 55.09 12.55 -85.27
N GLY A 64 55.45 11.29 -85.44
CA GLY A 64 56.01 10.45 -84.37
C GLY A 64 55.39 9.06 -84.34
N SER A 65 55.75 8.28 -83.34
CA SER A 65 55.17 6.97 -83.04
C SER A 65 54.27 7.12 -81.81
N TYR A 66 53.00 6.72 -81.88
CA TYR A 66 52.06 6.91 -80.77
C TYR A 66 50.87 5.95 -80.89
N MET A 67 50.06 5.86 -79.84
CA MET A 67 48.77 5.15 -79.90
C MET A 67 47.65 6.16 -80.15
N MET A 68 46.71 5.83 -81.04
CA MET A 68 45.59 6.70 -81.36
C MET A 68 44.26 5.96 -81.53
N VAL A 69 43.18 6.71 -81.35
CA VAL A 69 41.80 6.32 -81.66
C VAL A 69 41.21 7.36 -82.61
N ASP A 70 40.84 6.93 -83.82
CA ASP A 70 40.10 7.75 -84.77
C ASP A 70 38.61 7.68 -84.49
N THR A 71 38.10 8.67 -83.78
CA THR A 71 36.70 8.74 -83.35
C THR A 71 35.71 8.88 -84.50
N SER A 72 36.18 9.18 -85.73
CA SER A 72 35.29 9.30 -86.89
C SER A 72 34.76 7.97 -87.42
N GLN A 73 35.36 6.85 -87.00
CA GLN A 73 35.03 5.49 -87.43
C GLN A 73 34.09 4.75 -86.47
N HIS A 74 33.72 5.39 -85.35
CA HIS A 74 33.06 4.75 -84.21
C HIS A 74 31.78 5.50 -83.80
N ASP A 75 30.86 4.76 -83.17
CA ASP A 75 29.57 5.29 -82.74
C ASP A 75 29.64 5.92 -81.34
N TYR A 76 28.67 6.79 -81.05
CA TYR A 76 28.59 7.49 -79.76
C TYR A 76 28.51 6.49 -78.59
N GLY A 77 29.39 6.65 -77.61
CA GLY A 77 29.45 5.82 -76.41
C GLY A 77 30.31 4.57 -76.53
N GLU A 78 30.82 4.25 -77.72
CA GLU A 78 31.81 3.17 -77.89
C GLU A 78 33.14 3.52 -77.21
N LYS A 79 33.81 2.49 -76.69
CA LYS A 79 35.01 2.61 -75.86
C LYS A 79 36.15 1.72 -76.35
N ALA A 80 37.36 2.23 -76.23
CA ALA A 80 38.61 1.50 -76.45
C ALA A 80 39.54 1.64 -75.25
N ARG A 81 40.15 0.54 -74.79
CA ARG A 81 40.93 0.48 -73.56
C ARG A 81 42.30 -0.16 -73.77
N LEU A 82 43.33 0.62 -73.46
CA LEU A 82 44.71 0.18 -73.41
C LEU A 82 45.17 0.00 -71.96
N GLN A 83 45.58 -1.21 -71.60
CA GLN A 83 45.98 -1.60 -70.26
C GLN A 83 47.50 -1.66 -70.12
N LEU A 84 48.03 -0.97 -69.11
CA LEU A 84 49.45 -1.06 -68.74
C LEU A 84 49.77 -2.39 -68.04
N PRO A 85 51.06 -2.75 -67.90
CA PRO A 85 51.49 -3.85 -67.06
C PRO A 85 51.03 -3.66 -65.61
N VAL A 86 50.91 -4.77 -64.88
CA VAL A 86 50.55 -4.74 -63.46
C VAL A 86 51.73 -4.22 -62.64
N MET A 87 51.53 -3.08 -61.97
CA MET A 87 52.54 -2.37 -61.19
C MET A 87 52.58 -2.86 -59.74
N LYS A 88 53.80 -3.00 -59.20
CA LYS A 88 54.08 -3.52 -57.85
C LYS A 88 55.17 -2.71 -57.13
N GLU A 89 55.05 -1.40 -57.18
CA GLU A 89 56.05 -0.48 -56.66
C GLU A 89 56.08 -0.47 -55.12
N ASN A 90 57.28 -0.32 -54.55
CA ASN A 90 57.49 -0.12 -53.11
C ASN A 90 57.63 1.37 -52.75
N ASP A 91 58.35 2.12 -53.61
CA ASP A 91 58.67 3.53 -53.39
C ASP A 91 57.69 4.46 -54.11
N THR A 92 57.67 5.73 -53.68
CA THR A 92 56.88 6.77 -54.35
C THR A 92 57.36 6.99 -55.77
N HIS A 93 56.46 6.86 -56.73
CA HIS A 93 56.72 6.99 -58.15
C HIS A 93 55.70 7.94 -58.79
N CYS A 94 55.97 8.37 -60.01
CA CYS A 94 55.09 9.19 -60.81
C CYS A 94 54.92 8.56 -62.18
N ILE A 95 53.69 8.49 -62.68
CA ILE A 95 53.45 8.06 -64.07
C ILE A 95 53.15 9.32 -64.86
N ASP A 96 53.95 9.67 -65.85
CA ASP A 96 53.63 10.77 -66.75
C ASP A 96 53.41 10.27 -68.18
N PHE A 97 52.64 11.03 -68.95
CA PHE A 97 52.33 10.71 -70.34
C PHE A 97 51.95 11.95 -71.13
N ASN A 98 52.14 11.88 -72.44
CA ASN A 98 51.69 12.88 -73.39
C ASN A 98 50.34 12.47 -73.98
N TYR A 99 49.44 13.44 -74.18
CA TYR A 99 48.14 13.21 -74.79
C TYR A 99 47.74 14.35 -75.74
N LEU A 100 46.88 14.04 -76.70
CA LEU A 100 46.40 14.96 -77.71
C LEU A 100 44.94 14.63 -78.07
N LEU A 101 44.04 15.60 -77.92
CA LEU A 101 42.65 15.54 -78.37
C LEU A 101 42.48 16.54 -79.52
N TYR A 102 42.52 16.05 -80.76
CA TYR A 102 42.41 16.89 -81.95
C TYR A 102 40.96 17.06 -82.39
N CYS A 103 40.53 18.32 -82.52
CA CYS A 103 39.18 18.72 -82.87
C CYS A 103 39.18 19.67 -84.07
N PRO A 104 38.90 19.20 -85.30
CA PRO A 104 38.92 20.03 -86.51
C PRO A 104 37.84 21.14 -86.52
N ASP A 105 36.67 20.87 -85.94
CA ASP A 105 35.49 21.75 -85.93
C ASP A 105 35.24 22.42 -84.56
N GLY A 106 36.15 22.20 -83.60
CA GLY A 106 36.01 22.65 -82.21
C GLY A 106 35.07 21.78 -81.36
N SER A 107 34.44 20.76 -81.94
CA SER A 107 33.69 19.75 -81.20
C SER A 107 34.65 18.71 -80.64
N SER A 108 34.46 18.30 -79.38
CA SER A 108 35.30 17.27 -78.76
C SER A 108 35.17 15.93 -79.52
N PRO A 109 36.28 15.24 -79.89
CA PRO A 109 36.23 13.92 -80.51
C PRO A 109 35.74 12.86 -79.51
N GLY A 110 35.96 13.07 -78.22
CA GLY A 110 35.70 12.08 -77.19
C GLY A 110 36.29 12.46 -75.84
N THR A 111 36.18 11.54 -74.90
CA THR A 111 36.77 11.65 -73.57
C THR A 111 37.94 10.69 -73.44
N LEU A 112 39.09 11.19 -73.00
CA LEU A 112 40.17 10.33 -72.51
C LEU A 112 40.00 10.15 -71.01
N ASN A 113 39.65 8.93 -70.59
CA ASN A 113 39.47 8.51 -69.22
C ASN A 113 40.68 7.70 -68.75
N ILE A 114 41.14 7.95 -67.52
CA ILE A 114 42.17 7.13 -66.87
C ILE A 114 41.52 6.39 -65.72
N LEU A 115 41.60 5.06 -65.77
CA LEU A 115 41.09 4.18 -64.72
C LEU A 115 42.27 3.50 -64.02
N VAL A 116 42.10 3.24 -62.72
CA VAL A 116 43.08 2.49 -61.92
C VAL A 116 42.39 1.32 -61.26
N LYS A 117 42.72 0.13 -61.73
CA LYS A 117 42.26 -1.17 -61.22
C LYS A 117 43.23 -1.67 -60.16
N VAL A 118 42.75 -2.02 -58.98
CA VAL A 118 43.60 -2.47 -57.86
C VAL A 118 43.31 -3.93 -57.53
N ASN A 119 44.35 -4.74 -57.33
CA ASN A 119 44.28 -6.16 -56.95
C ASN A 119 43.32 -7.01 -57.81
N LYS A 120 43.32 -6.78 -59.13
CA LYS A 120 42.40 -7.42 -60.09
C LYS A 120 40.90 -7.23 -59.74
N GLY A 121 40.58 -6.21 -58.94
CA GLY A 121 39.22 -5.85 -58.57
C GLY A 121 38.40 -5.24 -59.72
N PRO A 122 37.15 -4.82 -59.48
CA PRO A 122 36.32 -4.19 -60.49
C PRO A 122 36.91 -2.84 -60.95
N LEU A 123 36.54 -2.42 -62.16
CA LEU A 123 36.81 -1.07 -62.64
C LEU A 123 35.93 -0.08 -61.86
N ALA A 124 36.56 0.86 -61.17
CA ALA A 124 35.87 1.98 -60.51
C ALA A 124 35.73 3.17 -61.48
N ASN A 125 35.08 4.25 -61.04
CA ASN A 125 34.98 5.49 -61.81
C ASN A 125 36.37 6.02 -62.25
N PRO A 126 36.48 6.77 -63.36
CA PRO A 126 37.75 7.33 -63.83
C PRO A 126 38.35 8.28 -62.77
N ILE A 127 39.67 8.20 -62.60
CA ILE A 127 40.41 9.06 -61.64
C ILE A 127 40.88 10.36 -62.27
N TRP A 128 40.89 10.42 -63.60
CA TRP A 128 41.22 11.58 -64.39
C TRP A 128 40.48 11.46 -65.72
N ASN A 129 39.95 12.57 -66.22
CA ASN A 129 39.38 12.63 -67.54
C ASN A 129 39.63 13.98 -68.21
N VAL A 130 39.69 13.98 -69.53
CA VAL A 130 39.74 15.20 -70.34
C VAL A 130 38.86 15.05 -71.56
N THR A 131 38.05 16.06 -71.80
CA THR A 131 37.18 16.19 -72.99
C THR A 131 37.53 17.40 -73.83
N SER A 132 38.29 18.34 -73.26
CA SER A 132 38.64 19.59 -73.93
C SER A 132 39.64 19.34 -75.06
N CYS A 133 39.39 19.99 -76.20
CA CYS A 133 40.31 20.03 -77.32
C CYS A 133 41.66 20.63 -76.92
N THR A 134 42.76 19.95 -77.26
CA THR A 134 44.12 20.39 -76.92
C THR A 134 44.81 21.14 -78.08
N GLY A 135 44.14 21.29 -79.23
CA GLY A 135 44.70 21.91 -80.42
C GLY A 135 45.62 20.95 -81.18
N LYS A 136 46.70 21.47 -81.79
CA LYS A 136 47.70 20.66 -82.52
C LYS A 136 48.91 20.25 -81.66
N GLY A 137 48.97 20.67 -80.39
CA GLY A 137 50.11 20.45 -79.51
C GLY A 137 49.84 19.35 -78.49
N TRP A 138 50.88 18.55 -78.20
CA TRP A 138 50.87 17.57 -77.12
C TRP A 138 50.77 18.24 -75.76
N MET A 139 49.92 17.69 -74.91
CA MET A 139 49.77 18.08 -73.52
C MET A 139 50.34 16.98 -72.62
N LYS A 140 50.91 17.37 -71.48
CA LYS A 140 51.49 16.42 -70.53
C LYS A 140 50.61 16.30 -69.28
N ALA A 141 50.35 15.07 -68.85
CA ALA A 141 49.65 14.76 -67.61
C ALA A 141 50.45 13.78 -66.75
N GLU A 142 50.26 13.85 -65.44
CA GLU A 142 50.91 12.94 -64.49
C GLU A 142 49.96 12.37 -63.44
N LEU A 143 50.20 11.12 -63.04
CA LEU A 143 49.39 10.33 -62.14
C LEU A 143 50.20 9.96 -60.90
N ALA A 144 49.71 10.42 -59.75
CA ALA A 144 50.23 10.08 -58.44
C ALA A 144 49.39 8.95 -57.83
N VAL A 145 49.71 7.70 -58.16
CA VAL A 145 48.99 6.52 -57.68
C VAL A 145 49.62 6.02 -56.37
N SER A 146 48.95 6.26 -55.24
CA SER A 146 49.43 5.87 -53.91
C SER A 146 48.99 4.44 -53.54
N THR A 147 49.28 3.46 -54.41
CA THR A 147 49.07 2.03 -54.16
C THR A 147 50.40 1.30 -54.28
N PHE A 148 50.80 0.62 -53.21
CA PHE A 148 52.13 0.01 -53.07
C PHE A 148 52.02 -1.47 -52.70
N TRP A 149 53.09 -2.22 -52.98
CA TRP A 149 53.23 -3.62 -52.57
C TRP A 149 52.93 -3.79 -51.07
N PRO A 150 52.18 -4.83 -50.64
CA PRO A 150 51.79 -6.04 -51.39
C PRO A 150 50.58 -5.87 -52.32
N ASN A 151 49.98 -4.67 -52.39
CA ASN A 151 48.91 -4.42 -53.36
C ASN A 151 49.52 -4.19 -54.74
N GLU A 152 48.80 -4.65 -55.76
CA GLU A 152 49.13 -4.43 -57.15
C GLU A 152 48.07 -3.55 -57.81
N TYR A 153 48.45 -2.75 -58.80
CA TYR A 153 47.50 -1.94 -59.54
C TYR A 153 47.81 -1.92 -61.03
N GLN A 154 46.83 -1.57 -61.84
CA GLN A 154 46.93 -1.49 -63.28
C GLN A 154 46.26 -0.19 -63.75
N VAL A 155 46.98 0.58 -64.56
CA VAL A 155 46.48 1.81 -65.18
C VAL A 155 45.88 1.47 -66.53
N ILE A 156 44.73 2.06 -66.85
CA ILE A 156 43.99 1.81 -68.08
C ILE A 156 43.63 3.14 -68.71
N PHE A 157 44.02 3.30 -69.97
CA PHE A 157 43.67 4.43 -70.82
C PHE A 157 42.42 4.06 -71.62
N GLU A 158 41.30 4.72 -71.34
CA GLU A 158 40.03 4.51 -72.02
C GLU A 158 39.71 5.73 -72.90
N ALA A 159 39.51 5.51 -74.19
CA ALA A 159 38.96 6.51 -75.10
C ALA A 159 37.47 6.23 -75.28
N GLU A 160 36.61 7.21 -74.98
CA GLU A 160 35.16 7.13 -75.12
C GLU A 160 34.68 8.13 -76.19
N VAL A 161 33.99 7.63 -77.21
CA VAL A 161 33.55 8.47 -78.34
C VAL A 161 32.35 9.33 -77.94
N THR A 162 32.43 10.64 -78.23
CA THR A 162 31.34 11.59 -77.94
C THR A 162 30.69 12.11 -79.23
N ASN A 163 29.72 13.03 -79.13
CA ASN A 163 28.92 13.47 -80.28
C ASN A 163 29.72 14.19 -81.41
N GLY A 164 30.97 14.60 -81.15
CA GLY A 164 31.85 15.19 -82.17
C GLY A 164 32.48 14.12 -83.05
N ARG A 165 31.87 13.84 -84.21
CA ARG A 165 32.25 12.72 -85.10
C ARG A 165 33.52 12.92 -85.93
N ARG A 166 34.33 13.95 -85.66
CA ARG A 166 35.56 14.22 -86.43
C ARG A 166 36.68 14.60 -85.49
N GLY A 167 37.71 13.75 -85.44
CA GLY A 167 38.91 13.99 -84.66
C GLY A 167 39.53 12.70 -84.15
N PHE A 168 40.60 12.81 -83.39
CA PHE A 168 41.29 11.67 -82.82
C PHE A 168 41.79 11.97 -81.40
N ILE A 169 41.93 10.90 -80.63
CA ILE A 169 42.55 10.90 -79.30
C ILE A 169 43.86 10.13 -79.42
N ALA A 170 44.97 10.74 -79.04
CA ALA A 170 46.28 10.10 -79.09
C ALA A 170 47.01 10.20 -77.74
N ILE A 171 47.82 9.19 -77.44
CA ILE A 171 48.68 9.10 -76.26
C ILE A 171 50.08 8.67 -76.67
N ASP A 172 51.09 9.22 -75.98
CA ASP A 172 52.50 9.01 -76.29
C ASP A 172 53.38 9.15 -75.02
N ASP A 173 54.62 8.68 -75.08
CA ASP A 173 55.67 8.83 -74.06
C ASP A 173 55.18 8.55 -72.63
N ILE A 174 54.57 7.38 -72.39
CA ILE A 174 54.14 7.00 -71.04
C ILE A 174 55.38 6.59 -70.25
N GLN A 175 55.72 7.22 -69.13
CA GLN A 175 56.90 6.89 -68.33
C GLN A 175 56.55 6.67 -66.86
N VAL A 176 57.11 5.62 -66.27
CA VAL A 176 57.09 5.40 -64.82
C VAL A 176 58.40 5.90 -64.22
N LEU A 177 58.31 6.92 -63.38
CA LEU A 177 59.42 7.65 -62.78
C LEU A 177 59.52 7.30 -61.29
N SER A 178 60.72 6.97 -60.80
CA SER A 178 60.97 6.59 -59.41
C SER A 178 61.07 7.77 -58.42
N TYR A 179 60.35 8.85 -58.69
CA TYR A 179 60.30 10.05 -57.85
C TYR A 179 58.88 10.63 -57.76
N PRO A 180 58.58 11.47 -56.76
CA PRO A 180 57.25 12.07 -56.63
C PRO A 180 56.92 13.02 -57.78
N CYS A 181 55.67 12.94 -58.24
CA CYS A 181 55.04 13.89 -59.16
C CYS A 181 55.20 15.35 -58.69
N ASP A 182 55.36 16.28 -59.64
CA ASP A 182 55.60 17.70 -59.32
C ASP A 182 54.30 18.54 -59.28
N LYS A 183 53.34 18.22 -60.14
CA LYS A 183 52.04 18.89 -60.34
C LYS A 183 50.87 18.15 -59.67
N SER A 184 50.95 16.84 -59.50
CA SER A 184 49.94 15.96 -58.94
C SER A 184 50.29 15.60 -57.50
N PRO A 185 49.39 15.87 -56.54
CA PRO A 185 49.67 15.64 -55.12
C PRO A 185 49.60 14.15 -54.77
N HIS A 186 50.49 13.71 -53.88
CA HIS A 186 50.53 12.32 -53.40
C HIS A 186 49.72 12.19 -52.11
N PHE A 187 48.79 11.23 -52.07
CA PHE A 187 48.02 10.92 -50.86
C PHE A 187 48.84 10.06 -49.90
N LEU A 188 48.73 10.37 -48.61
CA LEU A 188 49.14 9.45 -47.55
C LEU A 188 48.16 8.28 -47.48
N ARG A 189 48.60 7.18 -46.86
CA ARG A 189 47.78 5.98 -46.68
C ARG A 189 46.47 6.32 -45.97
N LEU A 190 45.35 5.99 -46.63
CA LEU A 190 44.01 6.06 -46.07
C LEU A 190 43.74 4.80 -45.25
N GLY A 191 43.28 4.98 -44.00
CA GLY A 191 42.89 3.89 -43.11
C GLY A 191 41.39 3.62 -43.18
N ASP A 192 41.00 2.39 -42.81
CA ASP A 192 39.60 2.00 -42.70
C ASP A 192 38.88 2.82 -41.63
N VAL A 193 37.60 3.11 -41.87
CA VAL A 193 36.75 3.88 -40.95
C VAL A 193 35.67 2.96 -40.41
N GLU A 194 35.70 2.71 -39.10
CA GLU A 194 34.63 2.01 -38.38
C GLU A 194 33.68 3.01 -37.72
N VAL A 195 32.38 2.84 -37.91
CA VAL A 195 31.35 3.73 -37.40
C VAL A 195 30.08 2.96 -37.05
N ASN A 196 29.36 3.42 -36.03
CA ASN A 196 28.08 2.83 -35.67
C ASN A 196 26.97 3.30 -36.63
N ALA A 197 26.06 2.41 -36.98
CA ALA A 197 24.94 2.70 -37.89
C ALA A 197 24.11 3.89 -37.41
N GLY A 198 23.70 4.75 -38.33
CA GLY A 198 22.96 6.00 -38.06
C GLY A 198 23.85 7.20 -37.70
N LEU A 199 25.16 7.02 -37.55
CA LEU A 199 26.10 8.14 -37.37
C LEU A 199 26.72 8.60 -38.69
N ASN A 200 27.45 9.71 -38.63
CA ASN A 200 28.15 10.24 -39.78
C ASN A 200 29.58 9.67 -39.85
N ALA A 201 29.96 9.10 -40.99
CA ALA A 201 31.33 8.68 -41.23
C ALA A 201 32.14 9.83 -41.83
N THR A 202 33.41 9.95 -41.46
CA THR A 202 34.32 10.95 -42.05
C THR A 202 35.60 10.28 -42.52
N PHE A 203 35.87 10.36 -43.82
CA PHE A 203 37.18 10.02 -44.39
C PHE A 203 38.04 11.27 -44.44
N GLN A 204 39.25 11.19 -43.88
CA GLN A 204 40.21 12.29 -43.90
C GLN A 204 41.43 11.90 -44.74
N CYS A 205 41.58 12.57 -45.88
CA CYS A 205 42.66 12.33 -46.81
C CYS A 205 43.68 13.44 -46.75
N ILE A 206 44.93 13.08 -46.51
CA ILE A 206 46.04 14.02 -46.41
C ILE A 206 46.92 13.83 -47.65
N ALA A 207 47.21 14.90 -48.37
CA ALA A 207 48.08 14.85 -49.53
C ALA A 207 49.13 15.97 -49.53
N THR A 208 50.24 15.73 -50.24
CA THR A 208 51.34 16.70 -50.37
C THR A 208 51.00 17.81 -51.37
N VAL A 209 51.43 19.05 -51.11
CA VAL A 209 51.19 20.24 -51.96
C VAL A 209 52.52 20.76 -52.49
N ARG A 210 52.54 21.06 -53.80
CA ARG A 210 53.43 22.09 -54.37
C ARG A 210 52.64 23.22 -55.05
N ASP A 211 51.51 22.92 -55.70
CA ASP A 211 50.55 23.91 -56.23
C ASP A 211 49.13 23.31 -56.23
N ALA A 212 48.28 23.63 -55.23
CA ALA A 212 46.96 22.98 -55.06
C ALA A 212 45.79 23.97 -54.99
N VAL A 213 45.87 25.10 -55.70
CA VAL A 213 44.90 26.18 -55.53
C VAL A 213 43.53 25.85 -56.13
N ASN A 214 43.42 25.01 -57.18
CA ASN A 214 42.15 24.74 -57.89
C ASN A 214 41.81 23.26 -58.19
N ASN A 215 42.43 22.28 -57.52
CA ASN A 215 42.16 20.87 -57.84
C ASN A 215 40.76 20.44 -57.39
N LYS A 216 40.04 19.71 -58.25
CA LYS A 216 38.78 19.03 -57.91
C LYS A 216 39.09 17.86 -56.98
N LEU A 217 38.33 17.69 -55.91
CA LEU A 217 38.53 16.67 -54.89
C LEU A 217 37.22 15.93 -54.62
N TRP A 218 37.28 14.60 -54.65
CA TRP A 218 36.16 13.74 -54.29
C TRP A 218 36.66 12.44 -53.65
N LEU A 219 35.77 11.79 -52.90
CA LEU A 219 35.96 10.46 -52.38
C LEU A 219 35.25 9.50 -53.33
N GLN A 220 36.03 8.74 -54.08
CA GLN A 220 35.52 7.76 -55.02
C GLN A 220 35.08 6.50 -54.28
N ARG A 221 33.82 6.12 -54.47
CA ARG A 221 33.27 4.84 -54.02
C ARG A 221 33.59 3.78 -55.08
N ARG A 222 34.01 2.59 -54.66
CA ARG A 222 34.35 1.50 -55.60
C ARG A 222 33.15 1.12 -56.47
N ASN A 223 31.96 0.99 -55.87
CA ASN A 223 30.71 0.72 -56.57
C ASN A 223 29.68 1.80 -56.23
N GLY A 224 29.46 2.73 -57.14
CA GLY A 224 28.42 3.76 -57.02
C GLY A 224 28.92 5.16 -57.28
N GLU A 225 28.21 6.14 -56.71
CA GLU A 225 28.48 7.56 -56.92
C GLU A 225 29.60 8.08 -56.01
N ASP A 226 30.30 9.07 -56.54
CA ASP A 226 31.42 9.74 -55.88
C ASP A 226 30.93 10.81 -54.89
N ILE A 227 31.59 10.90 -53.74
CA ILE A 227 31.20 11.82 -52.66
C ILE A 227 32.00 13.12 -52.77
N PRO A 228 31.36 14.30 -52.83
CA PRO A 228 32.05 15.57 -52.94
C PRO A 228 32.82 15.91 -51.65
N VAL A 229 33.89 16.71 -51.80
CA VAL A 229 34.64 17.22 -50.65
C VAL A 229 33.75 18.06 -49.73
N ALA A 230 33.75 17.74 -48.44
CA ALA A 230 32.99 18.50 -47.44
C ALA A 230 33.82 19.67 -46.88
N GLU A 231 35.11 19.45 -46.63
CA GLU A 231 36.02 20.48 -46.11
C GLU A 231 37.43 20.27 -46.68
N LYS A 232 38.11 21.37 -47.02
CA LYS A 232 39.53 21.38 -47.41
C LYS A 232 40.30 22.31 -46.47
N LYS A 233 41.34 21.78 -45.84
CA LYS A 233 42.18 22.51 -44.88
C LYS A 233 43.65 22.36 -45.23
N ASN A 234 44.35 23.48 -45.42
CA ASN A 234 45.80 23.45 -45.55
C ASN A 234 46.43 23.22 -44.18
N ILE A 235 47.24 22.16 -44.04
CA ILE A 235 47.94 21.84 -42.79
C ILE A 235 49.22 22.69 -42.71
N ASN A 236 49.99 22.72 -43.79
CA ASN A 236 51.19 23.53 -43.94
C ASN A 236 51.46 23.81 -45.43
N HIS A 237 52.56 24.51 -45.73
CA HIS A 237 52.95 24.85 -47.11
C HIS A 237 53.25 23.64 -48.01
N ARG A 238 53.27 22.42 -47.48
CA ARG A 238 53.53 21.17 -48.21
C ARG A 238 52.42 20.13 -48.09
N LYS A 239 51.33 20.38 -47.36
CA LYS A 239 50.27 19.38 -47.13
C LYS A 239 48.90 20.01 -46.94
N PHE A 240 47.89 19.37 -47.50
CA PHE A 240 46.48 19.67 -47.23
C PHE A 240 45.74 18.41 -46.75
N ALA A 241 44.66 18.63 -46.02
CA ALA A 241 43.69 17.62 -45.65
C ALA A 241 42.36 17.92 -46.35
N ALA A 242 41.76 16.91 -46.95
CA ALA A 242 40.39 16.92 -47.46
C ALA A 242 39.55 15.96 -46.62
N SER A 243 38.44 16.46 -46.09
CA SER A 243 37.49 15.68 -45.30
C SER A 243 36.23 15.42 -46.11
N PHE A 244 35.78 14.18 -46.11
CA PHE A 244 34.59 13.71 -46.82
C PHE A 244 33.64 13.11 -45.80
N ARG A 245 32.40 13.60 -45.75
CA ARG A 245 31.43 13.21 -44.72
C ARG A 245 30.25 12.50 -45.36
N LEU A 246 30.01 11.26 -44.95
CA LEU A 246 28.80 10.51 -45.26
C LEU A 246 27.83 10.69 -44.10
N ARG A 247 26.55 10.97 -44.42
CA ARG A 247 25.52 11.22 -43.40
C ARG A 247 24.71 9.98 -43.12
N GLU A 248 24.39 9.74 -41.85
CA GLU A 248 23.51 8.64 -41.39
C GLU A 248 23.81 7.29 -42.07
N VAL A 249 25.05 6.83 -41.92
CA VAL A 249 25.53 5.64 -42.63
C VAL A 249 24.82 4.36 -42.18
N SER A 250 24.58 3.49 -43.15
CA SER A 250 23.90 2.21 -42.99
C SER A 250 24.78 1.05 -43.49
N SER A 251 24.34 -0.19 -43.25
CA SER A 251 25.03 -1.37 -43.79
C SER A 251 25.12 -1.39 -45.32
N GLN A 252 24.24 -0.65 -46.03
CA GLN A 252 24.27 -0.50 -47.49
C GLN A 252 25.39 0.42 -47.99
N ASP A 253 25.96 1.24 -47.10
CA ASP A 253 27.04 2.17 -47.44
C ASP A 253 28.43 1.53 -47.29
N GLN A 254 28.51 0.33 -46.72
CA GLN A 254 29.75 -0.44 -46.61
C GLN A 254 30.33 -0.76 -47.99
N ASP A 255 31.47 -0.14 -48.31
CA ASP A 255 32.25 -0.41 -49.51
C ASP A 255 33.70 0.07 -49.30
N LEU A 256 34.52 -0.04 -50.35
CA LEU A 256 35.84 0.54 -50.43
C LEU A 256 35.78 1.95 -51.02
N TYR A 257 36.46 2.88 -50.37
CA TYR A 257 36.54 4.29 -50.74
C TYR A 257 37.99 4.71 -50.92
N ARG A 258 38.26 5.62 -51.86
CA ARG A 258 39.58 6.22 -52.05
C ARG A 258 39.46 7.68 -52.42
N CYS A 259 40.45 8.48 -52.05
CA CYS A 259 40.47 9.89 -52.39
C CYS A 259 41.09 10.12 -53.74
N VAL A 260 40.45 11.00 -54.52
CA VAL A 260 40.90 11.38 -55.85
C VAL A 260 40.96 12.89 -55.93
N THR A 261 41.99 13.37 -56.64
CA THR A 261 42.17 14.79 -56.92
C THR A 261 42.55 14.97 -58.37
N GLN A 262 41.89 15.87 -59.07
CA GLN A 262 42.09 16.09 -60.50
C GLN A 262 42.44 17.55 -60.79
N SER A 263 43.38 17.72 -61.68
CA SER A 263 43.77 18.98 -62.32
C SER A 263 43.98 18.75 -63.82
N GLU A 264 44.10 19.83 -64.59
CA GLU A 264 44.43 19.76 -66.02
C GLU A 264 45.80 19.11 -66.30
N ARG A 265 46.70 19.11 -65.32
CA ARG A 265 48.07 18.57 -65.42
C ARG A 265 48.21 17.17 -64.84
N GLY A 266 47.15 16.60 -64.29
CA GLY A 266 47.22 15.26 -63.71
C GLY A 266 46.25 14.98 -62.57
N SER A 267 46.38 13.78 -62.01
CA SER A 267 45.55 13.29 -60.92
C SER A 267 46.38 12.62 -59.82
N GLY A 268 45.89 12.70 -58.59
CA GLY A 268 46.38 11.91 -57.46
C GLY A 268 45.29 10.99 -56.95
N VAL A 269 45.65 9.76 -56.57
CA VAL A 269 44.71 8.77 -56.04
C VAL A 269 45.30 8.02 -54.85
N SER A 270 44.53 7.90 -53.76
CA SER A 270 44.93 7.13 -52.57
C SER A 270 44.72 5.63 -52.75
N ASN A 271 45.21 4.84 -51.80
CA ASN A 271 44.73 3.46 -51.64
C ASN A 271 43.24 3.43 -51.28
N PHE A 272 42.60 2.29 -51.53
CA PHE A 272 41.27 2.00 -50.99
C PHE A 272 41.31 1.76 -49.48
N ALA A 273 40.27 2.24 -48.80
CA ALA A 273 39.97 2.00 -47.40
C ALA A 273 38.49 1.61 -47.24
N GLY A 274 38.20 0.67 -46.34
CA GLY A 274 36.84 0.20 -46.08
C GLY A 274 36.06 1.11 -45.16
N LEU A 275 34.78 1.33 -45.48
CA LEU A 275 33.79 1.78 -44.51
C LEU A 275 33.17 0.57 -43.81
N ILE A 276 33.38 0.44 -42.51
CA ILE A 276 32.85 -0.65 -41.70
C ILE A 276 31.74 -0.10 -40.81
N VAL A 277 30.49 -0.30 -41.23
CA VAL A 277 29.32 0.10 -40.44
C VAL A 277 28.93 -1.02 -39.47
N ARG A 278 28.85 -0.72 -38.18
CA ARG A 278 28.49 -1.69 -37.14
C ARG A 278 27.14 -1.36 -36.54
N GLU A 279 26.30 -2.36 -36.33
CA GLU A 279 25.01 -2.18 -35.67
C GLU A 279 25.18 -2.17 -34.15
N PRO A 280 24.71 -1.14 -33.43
CA PRO A 280 24.74 -1.13 -31.96
C PRO A 280 24.01 -2.32 -31.33
N PRO A 281 24.56 -2.96 -30.27
CA PRO A 281 24.04 -4.20 -29.73
C PRO A 281 22.76 -3.99 -28.90
N ARG A 282 21.79 -4.90 -29.03
CA ARG A 282 20.61 -4.94 -28.14
C ARG A 282 20.29 -6.37 -27.67
N PRO A 283 19.86 -6.59 -26.42
CA PRO A 283 19.45 -7.91 -25.94
C PRO A 283 18.26 -8.47 -26.73
N ILE A 284 18.26 -9.79 -26.99
CA ILE A 284 17.13 -10.46 -27.66
C ILE A 284 15.98 -10.72 -26.70
N ALA A 285 16.30 -11.04 -25.43
CA ALA A 285 15.33 -11.42 -24.41
C ALA A 285 15.33 -10.41 -23.25
N PRO A 286 14.21 -10.27 -22.52
CA PRO A 286 14.17 -9.48 -21.30
C PRO A 286 15.06 -10.10 -20.21
N PRO A 287 15.46 -9.32 -19.20
CA PRO A 287 16.15 -9.86 -18.04
C PRO A 287 15.24 -10.85 -17.30
N GLN A 288 15.83 -11.92 -16.76
CA GLN A 288 15.11 -12.95 -16.03
C GLN A 288 15.02 -12.59 -14.53
N LEU A 289 13.84 -12.74 -13.95
CA LEU A 289 13.63 -12.54 -12.53
C LEU A 289 14.08 -13.77 -11.73
N LEU A 290 15.04 -13.59 -10.82
CA LEU A 290 15.57 -14.64 -9.95
C LEU A 290 14.97 -14.60 -8.54
N GLY A 291 14.64 -13.39 -8.04
CA GLY A 291 14.10 -13.23 -6.69
C GLY A 291 13.44 -11.88 -6.48
N VAL A 292 12.40 -11.87 -5.65
CA VAL A 292 11.60 -10.68 -5.34
C VAL A 292 11.59 -10.46 -3.84
N GLY A 293 12.04 -9.28 -3.43
CA GLY A 293 11.93 -8.79 -2.06
C GLY A 293 10.97 -7.59 -1.95
N PRO A 294 10.78 -7.09 -0.72
CA PRO A 294 10.00 -5.87 -0.48
C PRO A 294 10.66 -4.62 -1.04
N THR A 295 12.00 -4.54 -1.00
CA THR A 295 12.75 -3.35 -1.40
C THR A 295 13.86 -3.65 -2.38
N TYR A 296 13.81 -4.84 -3.00
CA TYR A 296 14.81 -5.27 -3.94
C TYR A 296 14.25 -6.25 -4.98
N LEU A 297 14.86 -6.28 -6.14
CA LEU A 297 14.65 -7.28 -7.19
C LEU A 297 16.00 -7.87 -7.56
N LEU A 298 16.07 -9.20 -7.67
CA LEU A 298 17.26 -9.91 -8.15
C LEU A 298 16.99 -10.40 -9.57
N ILE A 299 17.80 -9.94 -10.51
CA ILE A 299 17.63 -10.23 -11.94
C ILE A 299 18.90 -10.82 -12.55
N GLN A 300 18.73 -11.50 -13.67
CA GLN A 300 19.78 -11.93 -14.57
C GLN A 300 19.61 -11.22 -15.91
N LEU A 301 20.65 -10.55 -16.41
CA LEU A 301 20.56 -9.60 -17.54
C LEU A 301 20.19 -10.23 -18.91
N ASN A 302 20.46 -11.52 -19.13
CA ASN A 302 20.35 -12.18 -20.45
C ASN A 302 21.12 -11.48 -21.60
N ALA A 303 22.26 -10.87 -21.28
CA ALA A 303 23.06 -10.04 -22.20
C ALA A 303 24.07 -10.81 -23.09
N ASN A 304 23.94 -12.13 -23.23
CA ASN A 304 24.84 -12.96 -24.05
C ASN A 304 24.30 -13.19 -25.47
N SER A 305 22.99 -13.13 -25.64
CA SER A 305 22.31 -13.26 -26.94
C SER A 305 21.83 -11.88 -27.36
N ILE A 306 22.43 -11.35 -28.41
CA ILE A 306 22.23 -9.96 -28.87
C ILE A 306 21.85 -9.91 -30.34
N PHE A 307 21.09 -8.88 -30.72
CA PHE A 307 21.08 -8.36 -32.08
C PHE A 307 22.20 -7.32 -32.23
N GLY A 308 22.68 -7.10 -33.44
CA GLY A 308 23.76 -6.17 -33.76
C GLY A 308 25.15 -6.78 -33.60
N ASP A 309 26.16 -5.92 -33.62
CA ASP A 309 27.57 -6.29 -33.60
C ASP A 309 28.21 -6.13 -32.20
N GLY A 310 29.09 -7.06 -31.84
CA GLY A 310 29.99 -6.93 -30.69
C GLY A 310 31.27 -6.12 -31.00
N PRO A 311 32.21 -6.01 -30.05
CA PRO A 311 32.17 -6.48 -28.66
C PRO A 311 31.40 -5.53 -27.73
N ILE A 312 30.77 -6.07 -26.68
CA ILE A 312 30.09 -5.27 -25.65
C ILE A 312 31.14 -4.80 -24.63
N ILE A 313 31.28 -3.49 -24.45
CA ILE A 313 32.23 -2.89 -23.48
C ILE A 313 31.55 -2.39 -22.20
N LEU A 314 30.24 -2.13 -22.25
CA LEU A 314 29.47 -1.65 -21.10
C LEU A 314 28.07 -2.24 -21.15
N LYS A 315 27.57 -2.64 -19.97
CA LYS A 315 26.21 -3.14 -19.75
C LYS A 315 25.55 -2.25 -18.69
N GLU A 316 24.35 -1.79 -18.96
CA GLU A 316 23.61 -0.94 -18.05
C GLU A 316 22.21 -1.51 -17.81
N VAL A 317 21.74 -1.39 -16.57
CA VAL A 317 20.35 -1.69 -16.20
C VAL A 317 19.64 -0.37 -16.03
N GLU A 318 18.62 -0.15 -16.85
CA GLU A 318 17.69 0.96 -16.73
C GLU A 318 16.43 0.45 -16.05
N TYR A 319 15.95 1.14 -15.01
CA TYR A 319 14.70 0.78 -14.36
C TYR A 319 13.88 2.00 -13.94
N ARG A 320 12.56 1.81 -13.90
CA ARG A 320 11.59 2.85 -13.53
C ARG A 320 10.32 2.25 -12.93
N MET A 321 9.59 3.06 -12.16
CA MET A 321 8.22 2.71 -11.76
C MET A 321 7.29 2.85 -12.96
N THR A 322 6.32 1.94 -13.12
CA THR A 322 5.38 2.00 -14.26
C THR A 322 4.42 3.19 -14.20
N SER A 323 4.13 3.70 -13.00
CA SER A 323 3.29 4.88 -12.75
C SER A 323 4.03 6.23 -12.81
N GLY A 324 5.35 6.23 -12.99
CA GLY A 324 6.20 7.42 -12.88
C GLY A 324 7.02 7.74 -14.14
N SER A 325 7.60 8.94 -14.16
CA SER A 325 8.54 9.39 -15.21
C SER A 325 10.01 9.28 -14.82
N TRP A 326 10.30 8.85 -13.58
CA TRP A 326 11.66 8.74 -13.08
C TRP A 326 12.32 7.46 -13.59
N THR A 327 13.55 7.60 -14.10
CA THR A 327 14.37 6.52 -14.67
C THR A 327 15.74 6.56 -14.04
N GLU A 328 16.23 5.41 -13.60
CA GLU A 328 17.60 5.26 -13.13
C GLU A 328 18.36 4.26 -14.00
N THR A 329 19.61 4.58 -14.30
CA THR A 329 20.50 3.76 -15.12
C THR A 329 21.79 3.49 -14.37
N HIS A 330 22.17 2.23 -14.27
CA HIS A 330 23.37 1.80 -13.54
C HIS A 330 24.23 0.85 -14.38
N ALA A 331 25.53 1.10 -14.38
CA ALA A 331 26.51 0.21 -15.00
C ALA A 331 26.67 -1.10 -14.19
N VAL A 332 26.70 -2.24 -14.88
CA VAL A 332 26.71 -3.56 -14.26
C VAL A 332 27.80 -4.46 -14.85
N ASN A 333 28.61 -5.04 -13.96
CA ASN A 333 29.73 -5.92 -14.34
C ASN A 333 29.42 -7.43 -14.23
N SER A 334 28.36 -7.80 -13.50
CA SER A 334 27.97 -9.20 -13.23
C SER A 334 26.72 -9.58 -14.03
N PRO A 335 26.59 -10.84 -14.50
CA PRO A 335 25.38 -11.31 -15.19
C PRO A 335 24.14 -11.30 -14.28
N ASN A 336 24.34 -11.43 -12.97
CA ASN A 336 23.31 -11.30 -11.95
C ASN A 336 23.44 -9.96 -11.25
N TYR A 337 22.34 -9.24 -11.12
CA TYR A 337 22.29 -7.91 -10.52
C TYR A 337 21.13 -7.79 -9.55
N LYS A 338 21.39 -7.17 -8.41
CA LYS A 338 20.36 -6.87 -7.41
C LYS A 338 20.04 -5.38 -7.51
N LEU A 339 18.80 -5.04 -7.78
CA LEU A 339 18.27 -3.69 -7.60
C LEU A 339 17.83 -3.56 -6.15
N TRP A 340 18.18 -2.49 -5.45
CA TRP A 340 17.85 -2.29 -4.03
C TRP A 340 17.32 -0.88 -3.78
N HIS A 341 16.85 -0.60 -2.56
CA HIS A 341 16.14 0.64 -2.20
C HIS A 341 14.88 0.90 -3.03
N LEU A 342 14.22 -0.15 -3.51
CA LEU A 342 12.93 -0.06 -4.17
C LEU A 342 11.80 0.10 -3.16
N ASP A 343 10.66 0.60 -3.64
CA ASP A 343 9.44 0.74 -2.85
C ASP A 343 8.65 -0.59 -2.82
N PRO A 344 8.10 -1.00 -1.66
CA PRO A 344 7.25 -2.18 -1.56
C PRO A 344 5.97 -2.13 -2.37
N ASP A 345 5.43 -3.27 -2.79
CA ASP A 345 4.15 -3.36 -3.53
C ASP A 345 4.06 -2.37 -4.71
N THR A 346 5.19 -2.19 -5.40
CA THR A 346 5.35 -1.21 -6.48
C THR A 346 5.82 -1.95 -7.73
N GLU A 347 5.21 -1.62 -8.86
CA GLU A 347 5.51 -2.24 -10.14
C GLU A 347 6.63 -1.46 -10.86
N TYR A 348 7.64 -2.21 -11.29
CA TYR A 348 8.83 -1.70 -11.94
C TYR A 348 8.96 -2.28 -13.35
N GLU A 349 9.39 -1.44 -14.28
CA GLU A 349 9.83 -1.80 -15.61
C GLU A 349 11.36 -1.75 -15.65
N ILE A 350 12.00 -2.86 -16.01
CA ILE A 350 13.46 -3.00 -16.05
C ILE A 350 13.91 -3.39 -17.46
N ARG A 351 14.88 -2.65 -17.99
CA ARG A 351 15.49 -2.84 -19.31
C ARG A 351 17.01 -2.96 -19.19
N VAL A 352 17.61 -3.57 -20.20
CA VAL A 352 19.06 -3.73 -20.28
C VAL A 352 19.54 -3.01 -21.54
N LEU A 353 20.54 -2.15 -21.36
CA LEU A 353 21.23 -1.45 -22.43
C LEU A 353 22.63 -2.02 -22.58
N LEU A 354 23.06 -2.18 -23.83
CA LEU A 354 24.38 -2.69 -24.18
C LEU A 354 25.09 -1.65 -25.03
N THR A 355 26.38 -1.46 -24.77
CA THR A 355 27.18 -0.46 -25.45
C THR A 355 28.42 -1.11 -26.05
N ARG A 356 28.62 -0.90 -27.35
CA ARG A 356 29.84 -1.24 -28.08
C ARG A 356 30.78 -0.03 -28.20
N PRO A 357 32.06 -0.22 -28.61
CA PRO A 357 32.98 0.90 -28.83
C PRO A 357 32.48 1.92 -29.86
N GLY A 358 32.95 3.16 -29.72
CA GLY A 358 32.64 4.27 -30.62
C GLY A 358 31.44 5.10 -30.17
N GLU A 359 31.34 6.31 -30.73
CA GLU A 359 30.19 7.19 -30.54
C GLU A 359 28.90 6.48 -31.00
N GLY A 360 27.77 6.70 -30.33
CA GLY A 360 26.50 6.04 -30.66
C GLY A 360 26.53 4.50 -30.54
N GLY A 361 27.50 3.94 -29.83
CA GLY A 361 27.62 2.49 -29.63
C GLY A 361 26.60 1.90 -28.68
N THR A 362 25.83 2.71 -27.95
CA THR A 362 24.72 2.25 -27.11
C THR A 362 23.54 1.88 -27.98
N GLY A 363 23.19 0.60 -28.01
CA GLY A 363 22.03 0.14 -28.75
C GLY A 363 20.71 0.49 -28.07
N GLN A 364 19.62 0.24 -28.78
CA GLN A 364 18.28 0.42 -28.24
C GLN A 364 18.08 -0.47 -26.99
N PRO A 365 17.29 -0.02 -25.99
CA PRO A 365 16.96 -0.83 -24.84
C PRO A 365 16.35 -2.17 -25.26
N GLY A 366 16.77 -3.25 -24.60
CA GLY A 366 16.19 -4.57 -24.81
C GLY A 366 14.72 -4.66 -24.34
N PRO A 367 14.06 -5.80 -24.57
CA PRO A 367 12.71 -6.04 -24.05
C PRO A 367 12.65 -5.85 -22.54
N ALA A 368 11.56 -5.28 -22.04
CA ALA A 368 11.43 -4.97 -20.62
C ALA A 368 10.93 -6.18 -19.79
N LEU A 369 11.46 -6.32 -18.58
CA LEU A 369 10.85 -7.12 -17.51
C LEU A 369 9.94 -6.20 -16.69
N ILE A 370 8.66 -6.54 -16.62
CA ILE A 370 7.70 -5.85 -15.73
C ILE A 370 7.41 -6.78 -14.56
N THR A 371 7.65 -6.30 -13.35
CA THR A 371 7.41 -7.09 -12.14
C THR A 371 7.13 -6.19 -10.94
N ARG A 372 6.53 -6.74 -9.89
CA ARG A 372 6.13 -6.02 -8.68
C ARG A 372 6.93 -6.51 -7.48
N THR A 373 7.44 -5.58 -6.67
CA THR A 373 8.06 -5.89 -5.37
C THR A 373 7.03 -6.44 -4.40
N LYS A 374 7.45 -7.24 -3.41
CA LYS A 374 6.54 -7.74 -2.37
C LYS A 374 6.08 -6.59 -1.47
N CYS A 375 5.02 -6.81 -0.70
CA CYS A 375 4.74 -5.94 0.44
C CYS A 375 5.90 -6.04 1.45
N ALA A 376 6.02 -5.05 2.33
CA ALA A 376 6.91 -5.12 3.49
C ALA A 376 6.08 -5.06 4.77
N GLU A 377 6.56 -5.61 5.88
CA GLU A 377 5.88 -5.43 7.16
C GLU A 377 5.62 -3.94 7.45
N PRO A 378 4.49 -3.59 8.11
CA PRO A 378 4.21 -2.21 8.46
C PRO A 378 5.34 -1.62 9.31
N MET A 379 5.75 -0.38 9.02
CA MET A 379 6.92 0.22 9.66
C MET A 379 6.71 0.42 11.17
N ARG A 380 5.52 0.90 11.54
CA ARG A 380 5.09 1.14 12.92
C ARG A 380 3.56 1.14 12.96
N THR A 381 3.00 1.10 14.16
CA THR A 381 1.59 1.38 14.39
C THR A 381 1.27 2.88 14.31
N PRO A 382 -0.02 3.24 14.16
CA PRO A 382 -0.44 4.62 14.32
C PRO A 382 0.06 5.18 15.66
N LYS A 383 0.41 6.47 15.70
CA LYS A 383 0.75 7.18 16.95
C LYS A 383 -0.38 7.00 17.99
N ARG A 384 -0.02 7.16 19.28
CA ARG A 384 -0.90 7.02 20.45
C ARG A 384 -2.38 7.32 20.15
N LEU A 385 -3.25 6.34 20.45
CA LEU A 385 -4.71 6.46 20.43
C LEU A 385 -5.15 7.77 21.10
N LYS A 386 -5.85 8.64 20.36
CA LYS A 386 -6.46 9.82 20.96
C LYS A 386 -7.88 9.48 21.35
N ILE A 387 -8.18 9.58 22.63
CA ILE A 387 -9.55 9.40 23.11
C ILE A 387 -10.33 10.67 22.78
N ALA A 388 -11.36 10.53 21.95
CA ALA A 388 -12.21 11.62 21.52
C ALA A 388 -13.31 11.88 22.53
N GLU A 389 -13.96 10.79 22.98
CA GLU A 389 -15.09 10.85 23.90
C GLU A 389 -15.14 9.56 24.73
N THR A 390 -15.45 9.72 26.02
CA THR A 390 -15.70 8.62 26.94
C THR A 390 -17.13 8.73 27.44
N GLN A 391 -17.91 7.67 27.30
CA GLN A 391 -19.25 7.57 27.89
C GLN A 391 -19.36 6.31 28.76
N ALA A 392 -20.51 6.13 29.39
CA ALA A 392 -20.76 4.98 30.26
C ALA A 392 -20.73 3.63 29.52
N ARG A 393 -21.12 3.62 28.22
CA ARG A 393 -21.28 2.38 27.45
C ARG A 393 -20.49 2.33 26.15
N PHE A 394 -19.73 3.36 25.84
CA PHE A 394 -18.83 3.37 24.69
C PHE A 394 -17.64 4.30 24.89
N ILE A 395 -16.59 4.06 24.13
CA ILE A 395 -15.44 4.93 24.01
C ILE A 395 -15.24 5.23 22.52
N ALA A 396 -15.19 6.52 22.17
CA ALA A 396 -14.86 6.96 20.81
C ALA A 396 -13.39 7.33 20.73
N VAL A 397 -12.71 6.82 19.69
CA VAL A 397 -11.29 7.03 19.46
C VAL A 397 -11.06 7.74 18.14
N ASP A 398 -10.21 8.75 18.16
CA ASP A 398 -9.65 9.39 16.98
C ASP A 398 -8.26 8.80 16.71
N TRP A 399 -7.98 8.51 15.45
CA TRP A 399 -6.70 7.95 15.01
C TRP A 399 -6.13 8.73 13.82
N GLU A 400 -4.83 8.55 13.55
CA GLU A 400 -4.19 9.20 12.40
C GLU A 400 -4.48 8.46 11.10
N SER A 401 -4.65 9.20 10.01
CA SER A 401 -4.68 8.61 8.67
C SER A 401 -3.32 8.00 8.34
N LEU A 402 -3.31 6.73 7.91
CA LEU A 402 -2.09 5.98 7.61
C LEU A 402 -1.72 6.14 6.15
N GLY A 403 -0.60 6.84 5.90
CA GLY A 403 -0.01 6.90 4.56
C GLY A 403 0.76 5.63 4.20
N TYR A 404 1.02 5.44 2.91
CA TYR A 404 1.77 4.32 2.34
C TYR A 404 3.15 4.11 3.01
N ASN A 405 3.82 5.17 3.45
CA ASN A 405 5.11 5.09 4.17
C ASN A 405 5.04 4.26 5.46
N ILE A 406 3.85 4.17 6.08
CA ILE A 406 3.62 3.39 7.31
C ILE A 406 3.13 1.98 6.96
N THR A 407 2.15 1.85 6.06
CA THR A 407 1.53 0.56 5.72
C THR A 407 2.43 -0.33 4.87
N ARG A 408 3.30 0.27 4.05
CA ARG A 408 4.27 -0.38 3.14
C ARG A 408 3.65 -1.48 2.27
N CYS A 409 2.37 -1.32 1.95
CA CYS A 409 1.54 -2.20 1.14
C CYS A 409 0.23 -1.46 0.86
N HIS A 410 -0.34 -1.61 -0.34
CA HIS A 410 -1.63 -1.00 -0.67
C HIS A 410 -2.80 -1.79 -0.06
N THR A 411 -2.60 -3.07 0.28
CA THR A 411 -3.57 -3.91 0.98
C THR A 411 -3.20 -4.03 2.45
N PHE A 412 -4.03 -3.48 3.33
CA PHE A 412 -3.84 -3.54 4.78
C PHE A 412 -5.19 -3.47 5.50
N ASN A 413 -5.22 -3.96 6.74
CA ASN A 413 -6.34 -3.80 7.65
C ASN A 413 -5.88 -3.10 8.93
N VAL A 414 -6.81 -2.44 9.60
CA VAL A 414 -6.56 -1.89 10.92
C VAL A 414 -7.67 -2.34 11.85
N THR A 415 -7.30 -2.86 13.00
CA THR A 415 -8.24 -3.37 14.00
C THR A 415 -7.98 -2.73 15.35
N ILE A 416 -9.04 -2.48 16.10
CA ILE A 416 -8.96 -2.08 17.52
C ILE A 416 -9.43 -3.24 18.37
N CYS A 417 -8.55 -3.69 19.25
CA CYS A 417 -8.86 -4.70 20.23
C CYS A 417 -9.07 -4.03 21.58
N TYR A 418 -10.08 -4.49 22.31
CA TYR A 418 -10.36 -4.02 23.65
C TYR A 418 -10.46 -5.19 24.62
N HIS A 419 -10.06 -4.95 25.86
CA HIS A 419 -10.13 -5.92 26.95
C HIS A 419 -10.55 -5.23 28.24
N TYR A 420 -11.57 -5.76 28.92
CA TYR A 420 -11.94 -5.33 30.26
C TYR A 420 -12.25 -6.54 31.17
N HIS A 421 -12.17 -6.29 32.48
CA HIS A 421 -12.48 -7.28 33.52
C HIS A 421 -13.53 -6.73 34.49
N LYS A 422 -14.63 -7.45 34.70
CA LYS A 422 -15.71 -7.07 35.63
C LYS A 422 -16.14 -8.27 36.47
N THR A 423 -15.93 -8.18 37.80
CA THR A 423 -16.41 -9.04 38.92
C THR A 423 -16.28 -10.58 38.83
N ASN A 424 -16.06 -11.16 37.64
CA ASN A 424 -15.65 -12.54 37.30
C ASN A 424 -15.74 -12.83 35.77
N GLN A 425 -15.94 -11.81 34.93
CA GLN A 425 -15.97 -11.94 33.47
C GLN A 425 -14.86 -11.07 32.86
N SER A 426 -13.96 -11.70 32.10
CA SER A 426 -13.08 -11.02 31.16
C SER A 426 -13.70 -11.09 29.77
N LYS A 427 -13.77 -9.95 29.07
CA LYS A 427 -14.16 -9.91 27.66
C LYS A 427 -13.04 -9.25 26.88
N ALA A 428 -12.58 -9.94 25.84
CA ALA A 428 -11.64 -9.42 24.87
C ALA A 428 -12.22 -9.61 23.47
N ASP A 429 -12.20 -8.58 22.65
CA ASP A 429 -12.72 -8.61 21.29
C ASP A 429 -11.95 -7.62 20.40
N CYS A 430 -12.01 -7.81 19.08
CA CYS A 430 -11.35 -6.96 18.09
C CYS A 430 -12.32 -6.55 17.00
N LEU A 431 -12.35 -5.26 16.70
CA LEU A 431 -13.23 -4.66 15.71
C LEU A 431 -12.40 -4.16 14.53
N GLU A 432 -12.82 -4.47 13.30
CA GLU A 432 -12.25 -3.87 12.10
C GLU A 432 -12.66 -2.40 12.00
N MET A 433 -11.68 -1.57 11.70
CA MET A 433 -11.86 -0.13 11.60
C MET A 433 -11.81 0.26 10.13
N ASP A 434 -12.70 1.15 9.70
CA ASP A 434 -12.67 1.71 8.35
C ASP A 434 -11.48 2.68 8.25
N PRO A 435 -10.43 2.38 7.44
CA PRO A 435 -9.23 3.22 7.33
C PRO A 435 -9.50 4.64 6.84
N LYS A 436 -10.67 4.89 6.23
CA LYS A 436 -11.08 6.22 5.72
C LYS A 436 -11.83 7.03 6.76
N ALA A 437 -12.40 6.40 7.78
CA ALA A 437 -13.11 7.08 8.84
C ALA A 437 -12.11 7.66 9.86
N PRO A 438 -12.20 8.95 10.22
CA PRO A 438 -11.28 9.56 11.19
C PRO A 438 -11.56 9.12 12.64
N ARG A 439 -12.74 8.52 12.89
CA ARG A 439 -13.23 8.17 14.22
C ARG A 439 -13.84 6.78 14.21
N HIS A 440 -13.61 6.04 15.30
CA HIS A 440 -14.21 4.72 15.54
C HIS A 440 -14.80 4.66 16.95
N VAL A 441 -15.84 3.84 17.12
CA VAL A 441 -16.57 3.72 18.40
C VAL A 441 -16.54 2.29 18.89
N VAL A 442 -15.97 2.09 20.08
CA VAL A 442 -16.02 0.81 20.80
C VAL A 442 -17.23 0.84 21.73
N GLY A 443 -18.32 0.18 21.32
CA GLY A 443 -19.60 0.18 22.04
C GLY A 443 -19.81 -1.03 22.96
N ASN A 444 -20.98 -1.07 23.60
CA ASN A 444 -21.42 -2.15 24.49
C ASN A 444 -20.46 -2.43 25.66
N LEU A 445 -19.82 -1.38 26.17
CA LEU A 445 -18.93 -1.44 27.32
C LEU A 445 -19.71 -1.33 28.63
N PRO A 446 -19.25 -1.97 29.72
CA PRO A 446 -19.84 -1.77 31.04
C PRO A 446 -19.47 -0.40 31.62
N PRO A 447 -20.38 0.27 32.36
CA PRO A 447 -20.08 1.51 33.07
C PRO A 447 -19.04 1.33 34.17
N ASN A 448 -18.34 2.41 34.52
CA ASN A 448 -17.33 2.47 35.58
C ASN A 448 -16.32 1.31 35.56
N THR A 449 -15.79 0.98 34.38
CA THR A 449 -14.88 -0.16 34.19
C THR A 449 -13.64 0.27 33.43
N ASN A 450 -12.48 -0.21 33.86
CA ASN A 450 -11.21 0.01 33.14
C ASN A 450 -11.16 -0.87 31.89
N VAL A 451 -11.06 -0.23 30.73
CA VAL A 451 -10.97 -0.86 29.41
C VAL A 451 -9.57 -0.60 28.85
N SER A 452 -8.82 -1.67 28.59
CA SER A 452 -7.57 -1.61 27.83
C SER A 452 -7.87 -1.64 26.34
N LEU A 453 -7.31 -0.68 25.59
CA LEU A 453 -7.46 -0.53 24.15
C LEU A 453 -6.10 -0.65 23.47
N LYS A 454 -6.03 -1.42 22.39
CA LYS A 454 -4.86 -1.50 21.51
C LYS A 454 -5.25 -1.53 20.05
N MET A 455 -4.46 -0.90 19.19
CA MET A 455 -4.63 -0.97 17.73
C MET A 455 -3.63 -1.94 17.13
N ILE A 456 -4.06 -2.65 16.09
CA ILE A 456 -3.26 -3.59 15.33
C ILE A 456 -3.36 -3.21 13.86
N LEU A 457 -2.22 -2.95 13.24
CA LEU A 457 -2.09 -2.73 11.79
C LEU A 457 -1.53 -4.02 11.17
N THR A 458 -2.26 -4.63 10.25
CA THR A 458 -1.83 -5.86 9.57
C THR A 458 -1.80 -5.67 8.07
N ASN A 459 -0.79 -6.24 7.43
CA ASN A 459 -0.73 -6.43 6.00
C ASN A 459 -0.33 -7.90 5.70
N PRO A 460 -0.27 -8.35 4.43
CA PRO A 460 0.03 -9.74 4.10
C PRO A 460 1.37 -10.27 4.65
N GLU A 461 2.33 -9.40 4.95
CA GLU A 461 3.67 -9.80 5.39
C GLU A 461 3.85 -9.75 6.90
N GLY A 462 3.04 -8.96 7.62
CA GLY A 462 3.13 -8.93 9.08
C GLY A 462 2.15 -7.97 9.76
N ARG A 463 2.31 -7.88 11.09
CA ARG A 463 1.49 -7.05 11.97
C ARG A 463 2.34 -6.18 12.88
N LYS A 464 1.84 -5.00 13.25
CA LYS A 464 2.38 -4.18 14.34
C LYS A 464 1.25 -3.84 15.31
N GLU A 465 1.57 -3.84 16.61
CA GLU A 465 0.64 -3.51 17.70
C GLU A 465 1.05 -2.20 18.37
N SER A 466 0.06 -1.40 18.80
CA SER A 466 0.30 -0.20 19.59
C SER A 466 0.49 -0.55 21.07
N ASP A 467 1.02 0.40 21.84
CA ASP A 467 0.96 0.31 23.30
C ASP A 467 -0.51 0.25 23.76
N GLU A 468 -0.75 -0.48 24.85
CA GLU A 468 -2.07 -0.57 25.48
C GLU A 468 -2.41 0.75 26.19
N THR A 469 -3.59 1.29 25.90
CA THR A 469 -4.14 2.49 26.53
C THR A 469 -5.31 2.11 27.41
N ILE A 470 -5.20 2.34 28.72
CA ILE A 470 -6.25 2.00 29.69
C ILE A 470 -7.10 3.23 29.97
N ILE A 471 -8.41 3.12 29.74
CA ILE A 471 -9.40 4.18 29.93
C ILE A 471 -10.56 3.66 30.76
N GLN A 472 -11.00 4.44 31.75
CA GLN A 472 -12.17 4.12 32.56
C GLN A 472 -13.42 4.69 31.90
N THR A 473 -14.44 3.85 31.69
CA THR A 473 -15.77 4.32 31.23
C THR A 473 -16.44 5.17 32.31
N GLU A 474 -17.31 6.09 31.88
CA GLU A 474 -18.04 6.91 32.85
C GLU A 474 -18.98 6.07 33.73
N GLU A 475 -19.36 6.61 34.87
CA GLU A 475 -20.44 6.03 35.67
C GLU A 475 -21.79 6.12 34.93
N ASP A 476 -22.73 5.24 35.29
CA ASP A 476 -24.13 5.26 34.89
C ASP A 476 -25.00 5.21 36.15
N VAL A 477 -26.31 5.36 36.01
CA VAL A 477 -27.22 5.13 37.13
C VAL A 477 -27.14 3.67 37.62
N PRO A 478 -27.21 3.41 38.94
CA PRO A 478 -27.22 2.06 39.47
C PRO A 478 -28.41 1.24 38.97
N GLY A 479 -28.27 -0.08 38.97
CA GLY A 479 -29.39 -1.01 38.89
C GLY A 479 -30.28 -0.97 40.14
N PRO A 480 -31.47 -1.60 40.10
CA PRO A 480 -32.35 -1.69 41.26
C PRO A 480 -31.70 -2.54 42.36
N VAL A 481 -31.95 -2.19 43.62
CA VAL A 481 -31.56 -3.05 44.76
C VAL A 481 -32.39 -4.33 44.69
N PRO A 482 -31.81 -5.53 44.56
CA PRO A 482 -32.60 -6.75 44.42
C PRO A 482 -33.57 -6.94 45.59
N LYS A 483 -34.81 -7.38 45.32
CA LYS A 483 -35.85 -7.53 46.36
C LYS A 483 -35.41 -8.49 47.45
N GLU A 484 -34.69 -9.54 47.09
CA GLU A 484 -34.09 -10.55 47.97
C GLU A 484 -33.04 -9.98 48.92
N PHE A 485 -32.44 -8.82 48.60
CA PHE A 485 -31.49 -8.15 49.47
C PHE A 485 -32.19 -7.26 50.49
N VAL A 486 -33.44 -6.86 50.25
CA VAL A 486 -34.23 -6.02 51.15
C VAL A 486 -35.01 -6.89 52.12
N LYS A 487 -34.60 -6.90 53.39
CA LYS A 487 -35.31 -7.54 54.49
C LYS A 487 -36.09 -6.50 55.28
N ALA A 488 -37.37 -6.79 55.53
CA ALA A 488 -38.22 -5.97 56.38
C ALA A 488 -38.65 -6.74 57.62
N THR A 489 -38.52 -6.11 58.79
CA THR A 489 -39.04 -6.65 60.06
C THR A 489 -40.12 -5.70 60.61
N PRO A 490 -41.40 -6.06 60.48
CA PRO A 490 -42.50 -5.27 61.01
C PRO A 490 -42.66 -5.45 62.51
N SER A 491 -43.05 -4.37 63.18
CA SER A 491 -43.51 -4.30 64.57
C SER A 491 -44.90 -3.64 64.61
N GLU A 492 -45.41 -3.31 65.79
CA GLU A 492 -46.75 -2.70 65.96
C GLU A 492 -46.79 -1.27 65.40
N ASP A 493 -45.76 -0.46 65.65
CA ASP A 493 -45.68 0.96 65.25
C ASP A 493 -44.42 1.30 64.45
N LYS A 494 -43.65 0.27 64.04
CA LYS A 494 -42.32 0.42 63.42
C LYS A 494 -42.10 -0.62 62.33
N ILE A 495 -41.31 -0.27 61.32
CA ILE A 495 -40.77 -1.20 60.32
C ILE A 495 -39.27 -0.94 60.21
N SER A 496 -38.44 -1.96 60.41
CA SER A 496 -37.00 -1.86 60.17
C SER A 496 -36.66 -2.48 58.82
N LEU A 497 -36.08 -1.68 57.92
CA LEU A 497 -35.58 -2.15 56.63
C LEU A 497 -34.07 -2.36 56.70
N GLN A 498 -33.60 -3.46 56.12
CA GLN A 498 -32.18 -3.75 55.90
C GLN A 498 -31.98 -4.15 54.44
N TRP A 499 -30.96 -3.61 53.77
CA TRP A 499 -30.67 -3.91 52.38
C TRP A 499 -29.16 -4.11 52.14
N LYS A 500 -28.83 -4.66 50.96
CA LYS A 500 -27.47 -4.68 50.42
C LYS A 500 -27.38 -3.77 49.20
N GLU A 501 -26.16 -3.55 48.72
CA GLU A 501 -25.93 -2.78 47.50
C GLU A 501 -26.53 -3.46 46.24
N PRO A 502 -26.85 -2.69 45.19
CA PRO A 502 -27.28 -3.23 43.91
C PRO A 502 -26.23 -4.17 43.29
N LEU A 503 -26.69 -5.21 42.57
CA LEU A 503 -25.80 -6.12 41.82
C LEU A 503 -25.02 -5.40 40.71
N GLU A 504 -25.64 -4.38 40.12
CA GLU A 504 -25.06 -3.56 39.07
C GLU A 504 -24.90 -2.11 39.57
N PRO A 505 -23.88 -1.80 40.37
CA PRO A 505 -23.73 -0.47 40.93
C PRO A 505 -23.42 0.59 39.86
N ASN A 506 -22.81 0.18 38.74
CA ASN A 506 -22.48 1.01 37.56
C ASN A 506 -21.69 2.30 37.87
N GLY A 507 -21.07 2.38 39.04
CA GLY A 507 -20.44 3.57 39.58
C GLY A 507 -20.21 3.42 41.09
N ILE A 508 -19.74 4.49 41.73
CA ILE A 508 -19.66 4.55 43.19
C ILE A 508 -21.02 4.98 43.74
N ILE A 509 -21.64 4.16 44.60
CA ILE A 509 -22.91 4.52 45.25
C ILE A 509 -22.66 5.72 46.18
N THR A 510 -23.42 6.79 46.00
CA THR A 510 -23.29 8.03 46.77
C THR A 510 -24.39 8.17 47.84
N GLN A 511 -25.61 7.74 47.54
CA GLN A 511 -26.74 7.79 48.48
C GLN A 511 -27.81 6.72 48.17
N TYR A 512 -28.65 6.44 49.17
CA TYR A 512 -29.90 5.71 49.03
C TYR A 512 -31.07 6.65 49.34
N GLU A 513 -32.15 6.53 48.59
CA GLU A 513 -33.40 7.23 48.88
C GLU A 513 -34.52 6.21 49.04
N ILE A 514 -35.26 6.33 50.14
CA ILE A 514 -36.41 5.49 50.43
C ILE A 514 -37.64 6.39 50.54
N SER A 515 -38.62 6.16 49.69
CA SER A 515 -39.95 6.77 49.86
C SER A 515 -40.92 5.74 50.43
N TYR A 516 -41.82 6.18 51.32
CA TYR A 516 -42.85 5.31 51.86
C TYR A 516 -44.22 5.98 51.94
N SER A 517 -45.27 5.18 51.73
CA SER A 517 -46.67 5.63 51.80
C SER A 517 -47.58 4.50 52.32
N SER A 518 -48.65 4.85 53.02
CA SER A 518 -49.70 3.90 53.41
C SER A 518 -50.54 3.56 52.18
N VAL A 519 -50.74 2.27 51.90
CA VAL A 519 -51.54 1.81 50.74
C VAL A 519 -52.79 1.04 51.13
N HIS A 520 -52.78 0.43 52.32
CA HIS A 520 -53.92 -0.31 52.86
C HIS A 520 -53.89 -0.28 54.39
N SER A 521 -55.04 -0.25 55.05
CA SER A 521 -55.14 -0.37 56.50
C SER A 521 -56.40 -1.11 56.89
N PHE A 522 -56.31 -1.93 57.93
CA PHE A 522 -57.48 -2.56 58.56
C PHE A 522 -58.27 -1.58 59.45
N ASP A 523 -57.70 -0.41 59.75
CA ASP A 523 -58.36 0.66 60.49
C ASP A 523 -58.83 1.76 59.50
N PRO A 524 -60.16 1.96 59.34
CA PRO A 524 -60.71 2.92 58.39
C PRO A 524 -60.40 4.38 58.75
N SER A 525 -59.95 4.67 59.98
CA SER A 525 -59.53 6.02 60.39
C SER A 525 -58.16 6.42 59.84
N VAL A 526 -57.38 5.46 59.31
CA VAL A 526 -56.04 5.72 58.79
C VAL A 526 -56.10 6.27 57.36
N PRO A 527 -55.49 7.43 57.08
CA PRO A 527 -55.48 8.00 55.73
C PRO A 527 -54.54 7.21 54.80
N LEU A 528 -55.08 6.72 53.69
CA LEU A 528 -54.38 5.88 52.69
C LEU A 528 -53.77 6.66 51.51
N LEU A 529 -53.99 7.97 51.41
CA LEU A 529 -53.58 8.79 50.25
C LEU A 529 -52.72 9.98 50.67
N ARG A 530 -51.73 9.73 51.55
CA ARG A 530 -50.74 10.75 51.90
C ARG A 530 -49.64 10.83 50.84
N PRO A 531 -49.06 12.02 50.58
CA PRO A 531 -47.85 12.13 49.77
C PRO A 531 -46.75 11.21 50.32
N PRO A 532 -45.99 10.52 49.46
CA PRO A 532 -44.88 9.68 49.90
C PRO A 532 -43.88 10.50 50.70
N VAL A 533 -43.49 10.00 51.87
CA VAL A 533 -42.45 10.63 52.69
C VAL A 533 -41.11 10.12 52.22
N LEU A 534 -40.18 11.02 51.94
CA LEU A 534 -38.85 10.73 51.42
C LEU A 534 -37.80 10.73 52.54
N VAL A 535 -36.91 9.74 52.52
CA VAL A 535 -35.78 9.62 53.42
C VAL A 535 -34.51 9.40 52.60
N SER A 536 -33.59 10.37 52.62
CA SER A 536 -32.27 10.28 52.01
C SER A 536 -31.23 9.79 53.02
N LEU A 537 -30.48 8.76 52.65
CA LEU A 537 -29.48 8.09 53.48
C LEU A 537 -28.13 8.04 52.75
N PRO A 538 -26.99 8.16 53.46
CA PRO A 538 -25.67 8.04 52.84
C PRO A 538 -25.38 6.61 52.37
N TRP A 539 -24.46 6.47 51.41
CA TRP A 539 -24.07 5.20 50.78
C TRP A 539 -23.65 4.09 51.76
N ASN A 540 -23.10 4.44 52.92
CA ASN A 540 -22.62 3.49 53.93
C ASN A 540 -23.75 2.92 54.82
N THR A 541 -24.99 3.35 54.60
CA THR A 541 -26.15 2.89 55.36
C THR A 541 -26.78 1.67 54.71
N SER A 542 -26.91 0.59 55.48
CA SER A 542 -27.53 -0.67 55.05
C SER A 542 -28.79 -1.03 55.84
N ARG A 543 -29.21 -0.17 56.79
CA ARG A 543 -30.43 -0.35 57.59
C ARG A 543 -31.06 0.98 57.99
N HIS A 544 -32.39 1.02 58.09
CA HIS A 544 -33.13 2.18 58.59
C HIS A 544 -34.41 1.76 59.31
N ASN A 545 -34.75 2.45 60.40
CA ASN A 545 -35.93 2.17 61.21
C ASN A 545 -36.98 3.27 61.01
N PHE A 546 -38.11 2.91 60.41
CA PHE A 546 -39.28 3.77 60.27
C PHE A 546 -40.14 3.65 61.52
N THR A 547 -40.39 4.76 62.21
CA THR A 547 -41.15 4.80 63.46
C THR A 547 -42.44 5.62 63.30
N GLN A 548 -43.33 5.55 64.30
CA GLN A 548 -44.62 6.26 64.30
C GLN A 548 -45.55 5.83 63.15
N LEU A 549 -45.49 4.54 62.79
CA LEU A 549 -46.38 3.94 61.80
C LEU A 549 -47.68 3.48 62.46
N HIS A 550 -48.76 3.47 61.68
CA HIS A 550 -50.05 2.95 62.15
C HIS A 550 -50.02 1.42 62.17
N SER A 551 -50.51 0.81 63.24
CA SER A 551 -50.61 -0.65 63.35
C SER A 551 -51.59 -1.22 62.32
N GLY A 552 -51.38 -2.48 61.92
CA GLY A 552 -52.19 -3.14 60.90
C GLY A 552 -52.31 -2.42 59.55
N THR A 553 -51.32 -1.58 59.21
CA THR A 553 -51.30 -0.80 57.98
C THR A 553 -50.19 -1.32 57.06
N THR A 554 -50.52 -1.55 55.79
CA THR A 554 -49.56 -1.89 54.74
C THR A 554 -48.92 -0.62 54.21
N TYR A 555 -47.61 -0.55 54.34
CA TYR A 555 -46.77 0.50 53.79
C TYR A 555 -46.04 0.00 52.55
N GLN A 556 -46.08 0.81 51.49
CA GLN A 556 -45.28 0.61 50.29
C GLN A 556 -43.99 1.42 50.41
N PHE A 557 -42.85 0.74 50.39
CA PHE A 557 -41.51 1.31 50.38
C PHE A 557 -40.92 1.22 48.97
N LEU A 558 -40.38 2.32 48.46
CA LEU A 558 -39.59 2.36 47.22
C LEU A 558 -38.17 2.78 47.57
N ILE A 559 -37.22 1.86 47.44
CA ILE A 559 -35.80 2.10 47.67
C ILE A 559 -35.05 2.23 46.34
N ARG A 560 -34.29 3.30 46.15
CA ARG A 560 -33.39 3.49 45.00
C ARG A 560 -32.01 3.97 45.44
N ALA A 561 -30.98 3.55 44.73
CA ALA A 561 -29.60 3.99 44.93
C ALA A 561 -29.23 5.05 43.90
N SER A 562 -28.23 5.90 44.19
CA SER A 562 -27.66 6.84 43.20
C SER A 562 -26.15 6.74 43.07
N THR A 563 -25.66 7.14 41.91
CA THR A 563 -24.25 7.45 41.61
C THR A 563 -24.09 8.94 41.33
N SER A 564 -22.93 9.37 40.83
CA SER A 564 -22.74 10.74 40.33
C SER A 564 -23.67 11.12 39.17
N LYS A 565 -24.23 10.13 38.43
CA LYS A 565 -25.15 10.36 37.31
C LYS A 565 -26.64 10.44 37.71
N GLY A 566 -26.97 10.14 38.97
CA GLY A 566 -28.33 10.23 39.49
C GLY A 566 -28.89 8.91 40.02
N TYR A 567 -30.20 8.89 40.23
CA TYR A 567 -30.90 7.75 40.85
C TYR A 567 -31.24 6.67 39.83
N GLY A 568 -30.96 5.42 40.22
CA GLY A 568 -31.43 4.23 39.52
C GLY A 568 -32.92 3.97 39.70
N PRO A 569 -33.44 2.91 39.07
CA PRO A 569 -34.82 2.49 39.22
C PRO A 569 -35.10 2.02 40.66
N PRO A 570 -36.29 2.33 41.22
CA PRO A 570 -36.63 1.93 42.56
C PRO A 570 -37.09 0.48 42.67
N THR A 571 -36.79 -0.14 43.81
CA THR A 571 -37.33 -1.43 44.21
C THR A 571 -38.50 -1.22 45.16
N THR A 572 -39.66 -1.78 44.80
CA THR A 572 -40.89 -1.66 45.60
C THR A 572 -41.07 -2.85 46.52
N LEU A 573 -41.39 -2.58 47.78
CA LEU A 573 -41.69 -3.56 48.82
C LEU A 573 -42.92 -3.13 49.61
N ASN A 574 -43.90 -4.03 49.75
CA ASN A 574 -45.08 -3.81 50.58
C ASN A 574 -44.93 -4.58 51.89
N VAL A 575 -45.05 -3.89 53.02
CA VAL A 575 -44.88 -4.47 54.36
C VAL A 575 -46.02 -4.02 55.26
N THR A 576 -46.69 -4.97 55.90
CA THR A 576 -47.76 -4.70 56.86
C THR A 576 -47.21 -4.70 58.28
N THR A 577 -47.44 -3.61 59.03
CA THR A 577 -47.14 -3.56 60.47
C THR A 577 -48.00 -4.57 61.23
N ASN A 578 -47.50 -5.09 62.34
CA ASN A 578 -48.28 -6.00 63.19
C ASN A 578 -49.52 -5.30 63.76
N ILE A 579 -50.57 -6.09 63.99
CA ILE A 579 -51.76 -5.61 64.69
C ILE A 579 -51.46 -5.40 66.18
N SER A 580 -52.03 -4.36 66.77
CA SER A 580 -51.91 -4.03 68.20
C SER A 580 -53.15 -4.49 68.98
N ALA A 581 -53.05 -4.55 70.30
CA ALA A 581 -54.23 -4.82 71.14
C ALA A 581 -55.29 -3.72 70.99
N PRO A 582 -56.59 -4.08 70.98
CA PRO A 582 -57.66 -3.09 70.99
C PRO A 582 -57.60 -2.30 72.30
N THR A 583 -58.04 -1.05 72.31
CA THR A 583 -58.03 -0.24 73.53
C THR A 583 -59.40 -0.33 74.20
N LEU A 584 -59.43 -0.70 75.48
CA LEU A 584 -60.63 -0.66 76.32
C LEU A 584 -60.53 0.56 77.23
N GLU A 585 -61.58 1.37 77.27
CA GLU A 585 -61.69 2.45 78.24
C GLU A 585 -61.78 1.90 79.67
N GLU A 586 -61.02 2.47 80.60
CA GLU A 586 -61.13 2.11 82.02
C GLU A 586 -62.48 2.55 82.60
N TYR A 587 -63.05 1.75 83.48
CA TYR A 587 -64.31 2.06 84.15
C TYR A 587 -64.03 2.84 85.43
N ASP A 588 -64.77 3.92 85.66
CA ASP A 588 -64.76 4.62 86.94
C ASP A 588 -65.46 3.74 88.01
N GLY A 589 -64.94 3.72 89.24
CA GLY A 589 -65.28 2.74 90.27
C GLY A 589 -66.76 2.70 90.68
N SER A 590 -67.53 3.73 90.34
CA SER A 590 -68.99 3.83 90.56
C SER A 590 -69.85 3.38 89.37
N GLU A 591 -69.29 3.16 88.18
CA GLU A 591 -70.01 2.76 86.95
C GLU A 591 -69.97 1.25 86.67
N ALA A 592 -69.19 0.51 87.46
CA ALA A 592 -68.83 -0.88 87.19
C ALA A 592 -69.95 -1.91 87.44
N SER A 593 -70.78 -1.72 88.47
CA SER A 593 -71.94 -2.57 88.75
C SER A 593 -73.21 -1.71 88.82
N LEU A 594 -74.20 -2.09 88.02
CA LEU A 594 -75.45 -1.33 87.87
C LEU A 594 -76.56 -1.86 88.78
N ASN A 595 -76.61 -3.17 89.02
CA ASN A 595 -77.60 -3.85 89.86
C ASN A 595 -77.11 -5.25 90.27
N GLU A 596 -77.42 -5.67 91.50
CA GLU A 596 -76.94 -6.92 92.12
C GLU A 596 -78.07 -7.70 92.82
N THR A 597 -78.07 -9.02 92.67
CA THR A 597 -78.95 -9.95 93.40
C THR A 597 -78.13 -11.08 94.03
N ALA A 598 -78.77 -11.98 94.80
CA ALA A 598 -78.08 -13.11 95.42
C ALA A 598 -77.41 -14.09 94.40
N THR A 599 -77.82 -14.05 93.13
CA THR A 599 -77.35 -14.97 92.08
C THR A 599 -76.95 -14.31 90.77
N THR A 600 -77.13 -12.99 90.63
CA THR A 600 -76.83 -12.25 89.39
C THR A 600 -76.19 -10.88 89.65
N ILE A 601 -75.45 -10.37 88.67
CA ILE A 601 -74.87 -9.03 88.69
C ILE A 601 -74.90 -8.41 87.29
N THR A 602 -75.29 -7.14 87.20
CA THR A 602 -75.31 -6.39 85.94
C THR A 602 -74.11 -5.46 85.86
N VAL A 603 -73.27 -5.63 84.85
CA VAL A 603 -72.09 -4.81 84.56
C VAL A 603 -72.31 -4.01 83.27
N LEU A 604 -71.81 -2.78 83.21
CA LEU A 604 -71.83 -2.00 81.97
C LEU A 604 -70.67 -2.42 81.07
N LEU A 605 -70.94 -2.79 79.82
CA LEU A 605 -69.90 -3.09 78.83
C LEU A 605 -69.73 -1.90 77.90
N LYS A 606 -68.52 -1.31 77.83
CA LYS A 606 -68.18 -0.23 76.88
C LYS A 606 -67.53 -0.82 75.61
N PRO A 607 -67.85 -0.32 74.40
CA PRO A 607 -67.21 -0.81 73.17
C PRO A 607 -65.70 -0.47 73.18
N ALA A 608 -64.86 -1.46 72.84
CA ALA A 608 -63.43 -1.20 72.62
C ALA A 608 -63.19 -0.38 71.34
N GLN A 609 -62.06 0.32 71.30
CA GLN A 609 -61.55 0.97 70.09
C GLN A 609 -60.58 0.05 69.36
N ALA A 610 -60.85 -0.22 68.08
CA ALA A 610 -59.96 -0.98 67.21
C ALA A 610 -58.62 -0.25 67.03
N LYS A 611 -57.51 -0.99 67.00
CA LYS A 611 -56.18 -0.46 66.65
C LYS A 611 -55.47 -1.43 65.71
N GLY A 612 -55.47 -1.11 64.42
CA GLY A 612 -54.85 -1.92 63.38
C GLY A 612 -55.55 -3.25 63.07
N ALA A 613 -56.66 -3.56 63.72
CA ALA A 613 -57.49 -4.71 63.41
C ALA A 613 -58.93 -4.46 63.87
N PRO A 614 -59.95 -4.85 63.08
CA PRO A 614 -61.33 -4.81 63.54
C PRO A 614 -61.51 -5.70 64.78
N ILE A 615 -62.45 -5.31 65.63
CA ILE A 615 -62.83 -6.12 66.79
C ILE A 615 -63.63 -7.29 66.25
N SER A 616 -63.24 -8.50 66.66
CA SER A 616 -63.85 -9.74 66.19
C SER A 616 -64.91 -10.23 67.16
N THR A 617 -64.61 -10.21 68.45
CA THR A 617 -65.49 -10.67 69.52
C THR A 617 -65.19 -9.94 70.83
N TYR A 618 -66.21 -9.84 71.67
CA TYR A 618 -66.07 -9.52 73.09
C TYR A 618 -66.38 -10.76 73.91
N GLN A 619 -65.64 -11.01 74.98
CA GLN A 619 -65.81 -12.19 75.82
C GLN A 619 -65.89 -11.76 77.29
N ILE A 620 -66.79 -12.41 78.01
CA ILE A 620 -67.03 -12.16 79.44
C ILE A 620 -66.57 -13.39 80.20
N VAL A 621 -65.55 -13.22 81.02
CA VAL A 621 -64.92 -14.31 81.78
C VAL A 621 -65.21 -14.11 83.25
N VAL A 622 -65.79 -15.11 83.89
CA VAL A 622 -66.11 -15.12 85.31
C VAL A 622 -65.11 -16.02 86.02
N ARG A 623 -64.40 -15.48 87.00
CA ARG A 623 -63.42 -16.20 87.82
C ARG A 623 -63.86 -16.23 89.27
N GLU A 624 -64.05 -17.41 89.83
CA GLU A 624 -64.30 -17.62 91.25
C GLU A 624 -63.02 -17.37 92.06
N ILE A 625 -63.16 -16.60 93.15
CA ILE A 625 -62.07 -16.24 94.06
C ILE A 625 -62.14 -17.14 95.30
N ASN A 626 -61.18 -18.05 95.43
CA ASN A 626 -61.03 -18.85 96.64
C ASN A 626 -60.25 -18.07 97.73
N PRO A 627 -60.83 -17.81 98.92
CA PRO A 627 -60.18 -16.99 99.95
C PRO A 627 -58.85 -17.56 100.46
N HIS A 628 -58.67 -18.88 100.44
CA HIS A 628 -57.41 -19.53 100.86
C HIS A 628 -56.29 -19.51 99.81
N ARG A 629 -56.58 -19.24 98.53
CA ARG A 629 -55.59 -19.16 97.43
C ARG A 629 -55.27 -17.72 96.99
N ALA A 630 -55.99 -16.72 97.51
CA ALA A 630 -55.88 -15.31 97.08
C ALA A 630 -54.51 -14.65 97.38
N ARG A 631 -53.65 -15.25 98.21
CA ARG A 631 -52.39 -14.63 98.67
C ARG A 631 -51.15 -14.93 97.80
N ARG A 632 -51.25 -15.73 96.72
CA ARG A 632 -50.09 -16.16 95.91
C ARG A 632 -50.11 -15.83 94.41
N GLU A 633 -51.10 -15.10 93.91
CA GLU A 633 -51.11 -14.65 92.51
C GLU A 633 -51.29 -13.13 92.40
N ALA A 634 -50.21 -12.39 92.61
CA ALA A 634 -50.06 -11.01 92.17
C ALA A 634 -49.53 -11.00 90.71
N GLY A 635 -50.23 -11.69 89.83
CA GLY A 635 -49.90 -11.81 88.41
C GLY A 635 -51.18 -12.06 87.62
N GLY A 636 -51.86 -10.99 87.24
CA GLY A 636 -53.18 -11.09 86.60
C GLY A 636 -53.43 -9.95 85.62
N GLY A 637 -52.46 -9.65 84.76
CA GLY A 637 -52.59 -8.74 83.63
C GLY A 637 -52.69 -9.43 82.25
N GLU A 638 -52.59 -10.77 82.19
CA GLU A 638 -52.72 -11.50 80.93
C GLU A 638 -54.19 -11.91 80.63
N CYS A 639 -54.63 -11.65 79.40
CA CYS A 639 -55.97 -12.02 78.91
C CYS A 639 -56.16 -13.54 78.81
N TYR A 640 -57.41 -14.00 78.93
CA TYR A 640 -57.77 -15.41 78.80
C TYR A 640 -57.75 -15.84 77.33
N ARG A 641 -56.88 -16.79 76.97
CA ARG A 641 -56.64 -17.20 75.58
C ARG A 641 -57.55 -18.33 75.12
N GLU A 642 -57.80 -19.31 75.98
CA GLU A 642 -58.58 -20.51 75.67
C GLU A 642 -59.99 -20.40 76.26
N PRO A 643 -61.05 -20.46 75.43
CA PRO A 643 -62.41 -20.43 75.93
C PRO A 643 -62.78 -21.75 76.63
N VAL A 644 -63.31 -21.65 77.84
CA VAL A 644 -63.74 -22.80 78.64
C VAL A 644 -65.20 -22.61 79.07
N SER A 645 -66.07 -23.57 78.73
CA SER A 645 -67.47 -23.57 79.15
C SER A 645 -67.60 -23.86 80.65
N TYR A 646 -68.69 -23.45 81.28
CA TYR A 646 -68.92 -23.68 82.71
C TYR A 646 -68.81 -25.16 83.13
N GLN A 647 -69.40 -26.07 82.35
CA GLN A 647 -69.37 -27.52 82.63
C GLN A 647 -67.94 -28.07 82.58
N ASN A 648 -67.17 -27.67 81.57
CA ASN A 648 -65.78 -28.10 81.41
C ASN A 648 -64.89 -27.50 82.51
N ALA A 649 -65.12 -26.25 82.90
CA ALA A 649 -64.41 -25.62 84.02
C ALA A 649 -64.69 -26.36 85.34
N ALA A 650 -65.95 -26.74 85.59
CA ALA A 650 -66.35 -27.50 86.77
C ALA A 650 -65.74 -28.91 86.78
N SER A 651 -65.71 -29.63 85.64
CA SER A 651 -65.10 -30.96 85.55
C SER A 651 -63.57 -30.94 85.66
N ALA A 652 -62.93 -29.89 85.15
CA ALA A 652 -61.47 -29.73 85.16
C ALA A 652 -60.94 -29.01 86.41
N GLY A 653 -61.81 -28.55 87.32
CA GLY A 653 -61.43 -27.82 88.52
C GLY A 653 -60.80 -26.44 88.25
N LEU A 654 -61.13 -25.81 87.11
CA LEU A 654 -60.61 -24.50 86.73
C LEU A 654 -61.34 -23.39 87.48
N PRO A 655 -60.65 -22.33 87.95
CA PRO A 655 -61.25 -21.27 88.73
C PRO A 655 -62.01 -20.24 87.88
N TYR A 656 -62.07 -20.40 86.56
CA TYR A 656 -62.73 -19.46 85.64
C TYR A 656 -63.51 -20.19 84.55
N TYR A 657 -64.52 -19.52 84.02
CA TYR A 657 -65.28 -19.96 82.85
C TYR A 657 -65.71 -18.75 82.01
N PHE A 658 -66.00 -18.99 80.75
CA PHE A 658 -66.54 -17.99 79.84
C PHE A 658 -68.06 -17.99 80.01
N ALA A 659 -68.60 -16.85 80.43
CA ALA A 659 -70.02 -16.67 80.69
C ALA A 659 -70.78 -16.24 79.42
N ALA A 660 -70.12 -15.48 78.55
CA ALA A 660 -70.69 -15.06 77.28
C ALA A 660 -69.61 -14.72 76.25
N GLU A 661 -69.98 -14.86 74.98
CA GLU A 661 -69.29 -14.28 73.85
C GLU A 661 -70.26 -13.40 73.07
N LEU A 662 -69.88 -12.15 72.78
CA LEU A 662 -70.71 -11.16 72.10
C LEU A 662 -70.03 -10.75 70.80
N LEU A 663 -70.81 -10.65 69.74
CA LEU A 663 -70.33 -10.12 68.47
C LEU A 663 -70.28 -8.58 68.52
N PRO A 664 -69.35 -7.92 67.80
CA PRO A 664 -69.19 -6.47 67.83
C PRO A 664 -70.47 -5.69 67.51
N ARG A 665 -71.28 -6.22 66.58
CA ARG A 665 -72.61 -5.67 66.24
C ARG A 665 -73.61 -5.63 67.40
N ASN A 666 -73.39 -6.42 68.44
CA ASN A 666 -74.25 -6.48 69.62
C ASN A 666 -73.83 -5.47 70.71
N LEU A 667 -72.71 -4.76 70.50
CA LEU A 667 -72.19 -3.73 71.41
C LEU A 667 -71.75 -2.47 70.63
N PRO A 668 -72.65 -1.78 69.91
CA PRO A 668 -72.30 -0.54 69.21
C PRO A 668 -72.09 0.64 70.17
N GLU A 669 -72.76 0.61 71.33
CA GLU A 669 -72.73 1.61 72.40
C GLU A 669 -72.68 0.90 73.76
N PRO A 670 -72.38 1.61 74.87
CA PRO A 670 -72.32 1.00 76.19
C PRO A 670 -73.61 0.24 76.56
N LEU A 671 -73.51 -1.05 76.87
CA LEU A 671 -74.65 -1.94 77.10
C LEU A 671 -74.58 -2.63 78.48
N PRO A 672 -75.64 -2.60 79.30
CA PRO A 672 -75.71 -3.38 80.53
C PRO A 672 -75.83 -4.89 80.23
N PHE A 673 -74.95 -5.71 80.82
CA PHE A 673 -74.95 -7.16 80.70
C PHE A 673 -75.05 -7.83 82.07
N THR A 674 -76.01 -8.75 82.23
CA THR A 674 -76.21 -9.47 83.50
C THR A 674 -75.49 -10.82 83.50
N VAL A 675 -74.48 -10.96 84.35
CA VAL A 675 -73.79 -12.22 84.66
C VAL A 675 -74.63 -13.01 85.66
N GLY A 676 -74.78 -14.33 85.45
CA GLY A 676 -75.58 -15.22 86.29
C GLY A 676 -77.05 -15.37 85.90
N ASP A 677 -77.48 -14.80 84.77
CA ASP A 677 -78.88 -14.76 84.33
C ASP A 677 -79.44 -16.10 83.80
N ASN A 678 -78.65 -17.18 83.90
CA ASN A 678 -78.97 -18.53 83.48
C ASN A 678 -79.26 -18.70 81.98
N LYS A 679 -78.83 -17.75 81.13
CA LYS A 679 -78.98 -17.82 79.67
C LYS A 679 -77.68 -18.30 79.01
N THR A 680 -77.79 -18.71 77.75
CA THR A 680 -76.63 -19.12 76.94
C THR A 680 -76.36 -18.07 75.87
N TYR A 681 -75.14 -17.54 75.82
CA TYR A 681 -74.70 -16.52 74.87
C TYR A 681 -73.61 -17.10 73.95
N HIS A 682 -73.92 -17.24 72.66
CA HIS A 682 -73.00 -17.80 71.65
C HIS A 682 -72.31 -19.12 72.07
N GLY A 683 -73.07 -20.03 72.70
CA GLY A 683 -72.58 -21.35 73.11
C GLY A 683 -72.00 -21.43 74.53
N TYR A 684 -71.85 -20.28 75.22
CA TYR A 684 -71.41 -20.23 76.62
C TYR A 684 -72.60 -20.06 77.55
N TRP A 685 -72.73 -20.96 78.52
CA TRP A 685 -73.80 -20.90 79.52
C TRP A 685 -73.38 -19.98 80.68
N ASN A 686 -74.16 -18.91 80.88
CA ASN A 686 -74.00 -17.94 81.95
C ASN A 686 -74.64 -18.46 83.25
N ALA A 687 -73.97 -19.43 83.89
CA ALA A 687 -74.48 -20.12 85.06
C ALA A 687 -74.77 -19.14 86.22
N PRO A 688 -75.87 -19.35 86.98
CA PRO A 688 -76.17 -18.54 88.17
C PRO A 688 -75.01 -18.50 89.15
N LEU A 689 -74.69 -17.30 89.65
CA LEU A 689 -73.63 -17.14 90.63
C LEU A 689 -74.08 -17.76 91.96
N ALA A 690 -73.17 -18.47 92.62
CA ALA A 690 -73.50 -19.09 93.90
C ALA A 690 -73.53 -18.03 95.01
N PRO A 691 -74.60 -17.99 95.84
CA PRO A 691 -74.63 -17.12 97.01
C PRO A 691 -73.43 -17.40 97.92
N ARG A 692 -72.79 -16.34 98.45
CA ARG A 692 -71.63 -16.40 99.38
C ARG A 692 -70.28 -16.80 98.76
N LYS A 693 -70.12 -16.73 97.44
CA LYS A 693 -68.83 -16.85 96.75
C LYS A 693 -68.40 -15.52 96.12
N ASN A 694 -67.10 -15.27 96.02
CA ASN A 694 -66.56 -14.05 95.42
C ASN A 694 -66.16 -14.28 93.96
N TYR A 695 -66.42 -13.32 93.09
CA TYR A 695 -66.17 -13.45 91.66
C TYR A 695 -65.47 -12.21 91.08
N ASN A 696 -64.48 -12.43 90.22
CA ASN A 696 -63.94 -11.41 89.32
C ASN A 696 -64.60 -11.59 87.95
N ILE A 697 -65.08 -10.50 87.37
CA ILE A 697 -65.67 -10.47 86.02
C ILE A 697 -64.69 -9.73 85.12
N TYR A 698 -64.20 -10.39 84.10
CA TYR A 698 -63.31 -9.79 83.12
C TYR A 698 -64.07 -9.57 81.82
N PHE A 699 -63.99 -8.35 81.31
CA PHE A 699 -64.47 -8.00 79.98
C PHE A 699 -63.26 -7.91 79.06
N GLN A 700 -63.17 -8.81 78.07
CA GLN A 700 -62.06 -8.84 77.13
C GLN A 700 -62.54 -8.59 75.69
N ALA A 701 -61.83 -7.72 74.99
CA ALA A 701 -62.02 -7.46 73.56
C ALA A 701 -60.93 -8.19 72.77
N VAL A 702 -61.34 -8.87 71.71
CA VAL A 702 -60.44 -9.62 70.82
C VAL A 702 -60.49 -8.96 69.43
N SER A 703 -59.34 -8.52 68.92
CA SER A 703 -59.18 -8.09 67.53
C SER A 703 -58.37 -9.13 66.77
N SER A 704 -58.92 -9.68 65.69
CA SER A 704 -58.26 -10.75 64.94
C SER A 704 -58.28 -10.52 63.44
N VAL A 705 -57.12 -10.68 62.79
CA VAL A 705 -56.97 -10.62 61.33
C VAL A 705 -55.97 -11.70 60.93
N GLU A 706 -56.26 -12.42 59.84
CA GLU A 706 -55.34 -13.42 59.25
C GLU A 706 -54.72 -14.40 60.27
N LYS A 707 -55.56 -14.90 61.20
CA LYS A 707 -55.22 -15.85 62.29
C LYS A 707 -54.36 -15.29 63.43
N VAL A 708 -53.96 -14.01 63.39
CA VAL A 708 -53.33 -13.33 64.52
C VAL A 708 -54.41 -12.66 65.35
N SER A 709 -54.40 -12.86 66.67
CA SER A 709 -55.38 -12.27 67.59
C SER A 709 -54.66 -11.51 68.70
N ARG A 710 -55.04 -10.25 68.91
CA ARG A 710 -54.64 -9.46 70.07
C ARG A 710 -55.83 -9.25 70.98
N ARG A 711 -55.57 -9.21 72.29
CA ARG A 711 -56.59 -9.14 73.32
C ARG A 711 -56.24 -8.05 74.30
N GLN A 712 -57.26 -7.36 74.76
CA GLN A 712 -57.19 -6.45 75.90
C GLN A 712 -58.34 -6.83 76.85
N MET A 713 -58.09 -6.79 78.16
CA MET A 713 -59.11 -7.05 79.16
C MET A 713 -59.14 -5.97 80.22
N ASN A 714 -60.33 -5.68 80.71
CA ASN A 714 -60.56 -4.88 81.92
C ASN A 714 -61.17 -5.78 82.99
N LYS A 715 -60.78 -5.56 84.24
CA LYS A 715 -61.23 -6.35 85.40
C LYS A 715 -62.27 -5.56 86.20
N HIS A 716 -63.44 -6.18 86.40
CA HIS A 716 -64.39 -5.82 87.44
C HIS A 716 -64.26 -6.81 88.61
N THR A 717 -64.09 -6.29 89.84
CA THR A 717 -63.92 -7.12 91.04
C THR A 717 -65.16 -6.95 91.93
N GLN A 718 -65.86 -8.04 92.28
CA GLN A 718 -67.04 -7.99 93.15
C GLN A 718 -66.93 -9.00 94.31
N VAL A 719 -67.28 -8.56 95.52
CA VAL A 719 -67.30 -9.37 96.75
C VAL A 719 -68.75 -9.53 97.22
N PHE A 720 -69.30 -10.75 97.20
CA PHE A 720 -70.65 -11.01 97.73
C PHE A 720 -70.58 -11.19 99.25
N GLN A 721 -70.89 -10.14 100.01
CA GLN A 721 -70.96 -10.21 101.48
C GLN A 721 -72.38 -10.60 101.97
N ASN A 722 -72.42 -11.45 102.99
CA ASN A 722 -73.61 -12.03 103.61
C ASN A 722 -74.65 -10.95 103.97
N HIS A 723 -75.82 -10.92 103.33
CA HIS A 723 -77.01 -10.22 103.82
C HIS A 723 -78.04 -11.28 104.24
N ASN A 724 -77.96 -11.66 105.53
CA ASN A 724 -79.05 -12.08 106.40
C ASN A 724 -78.44 -12.58 107.72
N LEU A 725 -78.22 -11.63 108.64
CA LEU A 725 -78.33 -11.87 110.07
C LEU A 725 -79.82 -11.74 110.41
N HIS A 726 -80.47 -12.85 110.73
CA HIS A 726 -81.41 -12.98 111.84
C HIS A 726 -81.78 -14.43 112.08
#